data_AF-A0A7J6PIG7-F1
#
_entry.id   AF-A0A7J6PIG7-F1
#
_cell.length_a   1.000
_cell.length_b   1.000
_cell.length_c   1.000
_cell.angle_alpha   90.00
_cell.angle_beta   90.00
_cell.angle_gamma   90.00
#
_symmetry.space_group_name_H-M   'P 1'
#
loop_
_entity.id
_entity.type
_entity.pdbx_description
1 polymer ?
#
loop_
_entity_poly.entity_id
_entity_poly.type
_entity_poly.pdbx_seq_one_letter_code
_entity_poly.pdbx_strand_id
1 'polypeptide(L)'
;MNPTTTASSAADNPIVGEAPEKAPSLDDSDDLQSPVPAGERVLYTRVFFRCVVPQEYASKLKEGNGKVVVVGDCASLGHWDHRQGIELFTQEDMFPCFYTVEPVKFQTKVRVSYQYALVSQDSNLFAYIDSDTRTMIPTGGEMTVEDDFGMYRNALHPEDVSSLSFDDRPSSEAASQTSQTPETTAHTLFEQRMAAIRSLDSFPPLESNNGVIMVSFELPVKVEKVHGEWQARVSESGNVMPSMYQLRHQYPVRVMFVGWPGVHVTDYGDQREIRDLLLDYDCIPVFLAEDLYNNFVSFCDRFLWPIFHSVVMSFVYDDNPRPFDLQQWAAYQTVNQKFSEVVWASCREDQDMVWIHDIYLLLMPMLVGRKLRTANVGLFLHTPFPSSDLYKCLPVREELLKGMLCADLVGFQFFEYERHFLTCCKRILGLDYHFKKGGFVSVDYLGREVALRVGHACMHYDYSMQKMQEPAVVERAQALRDHYGDNVIVYASVDRCDRLSGIGLKFRAWRLFLEQHPNVVGRAVLRQHAYVPKTHSVTLAYKLASELTQIAEAINEQFGCEVIHFESGPLSAVDRMALLRVADVLLDTSVKSGLNLVPFEYYVARAALPPTSPTNLRGAVICSEFSGCSRVLIGSLSVNPWNTDKLVVAIQDAKHMLGTPELAERLYRDTAYVSSHSLLSWAEDFLCDLRRARKKAEMMYITYGFGANFRLMGLSEDFQRLDHDEILAAYKRAKFRVLFLDNEGTLCSTSYISRNAYGSPRASSPEFPSSSSEGELSNLHMHGSPPSEKVLQMLRVICRDPRNVVVVLSGRSPDHLEKWFSSVDHIGLAAEHGYYYQVPALNGPDNQQGASPSRRHWECLLSDSYASERDDTSWKAIAMELMKQYVARTQGSYIEYKGSALVWQYGDADPDFGQWQAKELANSLEELLDTYNVEVVCGKGYVEIKLKGVNKGVAAQTILQKLSNIRGQPDFVLAMGDDQSDELMFEKLKSLYEPKPSPLWLQLTVRARGTIHLLRPILLVIAALWNDLSGRLASTRAASIVISTNWGRAYGGPRSVRHRHHILAKLHRGRRKAVTLAYWLLMELVLDAHKQRHLLSTARAVLRCSLYPLGKSLVMPNGL
;
A
#
# COMPACT_ATOMS: atom_id res chain seq x y z
N MET A 1 -48.42 -29.56 27.78
CA MET A 1 -48.95 -30.72 28.54
C MET A 1 -48.70 -31.96 27.72
N ASN A 2 -48.42 -33.09 28.36
CA ASN A 2 -48.17 -34.38 27.69
C ASN A 2 -49.51 -35.00 27.22
N PRO A 3 -49.51 -36.04 26.35
CA PRO A 3 -48.98 -37.39 26.64
C PRO A 3 -47.80 -37.76 25.69
N THR A 4 -46.91 -38.74 25.89
CA THR A 4 -46.98 -40.12 26.45
C THR A 4 -47.86 -41.07 25.58
N THR A 5 -47.68 -42.40 25.51
CA THR A 5 -46.99 -43.33 26.42
C THR A 5 -46.71 -44.70 25.74
N THR A 6 -45.58 -45.37 26.05
CA THR A 6 -45.39 -46.86 26.20
C THR A 6 -45.65 -47.86 25.04
N ALA A 7 -45.22 -49.14 25.07
CA ALA A 7 -44.02 -49.86 25.62
C ALA A 7 -44.18 -51.40 25.47
N SER A 8 -43.19 -52.17 25.95
CA SER A 8 -43.17 -53.62 26.28
C SER A 8 -42.98 -54.61 25.11
N SER A 9 -42.46 -55.84 25.32
CA SER A 9 -42.08 -56.58 26.55
C SER A 9 -40.76 -57.38 26.33
N ALA A 10 -39.82 -57.42 27.28
CA ALA A 10 -39.57 -58.49 28.29
C ALA A 10 -39.04 -59.84 27.71
N ALA A 11 -38.21 -60.67 28.35
CA ALA A 11 -37.77 -60.81 29.76
C ALA A 11 -36.43 -61.64 29.82
N ASP A 12 -35.76 -62.04 30.92
CA ASP A 12 -35.95 -61.85 32.37
C ASP A 12 -34.68 -62.20 33.22
N ASN A 13 -34.47 -61.51 34.37
CA ASN A 13 -34.08 -61.99 35.73
C ASN A 13 -32.85 -62.95 36.04
N PRO A 14 -32.36 -63.12 37.31
CA PRO A 14 -31.65 -62.13 38.16
C PRO A 14 -30.58 -62.71 39.18
N ILE A 15 -30.13 -61.92 40.21
CA ILE A 15 -29.59 -62.33 41.57
C ILE A 15 -28.14 -62.95 41.62
N VAL A 16 -27.25 -62.94 42.65
CA VAL A 16 -26.86 -62.26 43.95
C VAL A 16 -25.45 -62.84 44.35
N GLY A 17 -24.54 -62.31 45.22
CA GLY A 17 -24.39 -61.06 46.01
C GLY A 17 -23.44 -61.22 47.24
N GLU A 18 -23.11 -60.10 47.93
CA GLU A 18 -22.52 -59.91 49.31
C GLU A 18 -21.16 -60.52 49.79
N ALA A 19 -20.16 -59.64 50.05
CA ALA A 19 -19.25 -59.47 51.23
C ALA A 19 -18.43 -60.65 51.89
N PRO A 20 -17.44 -60.44 52.82
CA PRO A 20 -16.68 -59.25 53.28
C PRO A 20 -15.11 -59.41 53.35
N GLU A 21 -14.44 -58.46 54.04
CA GLU A 21 -13.00 -58.18 54.35
C GLU A 21 -11.94 -59.31 54.54
N LYS A 22 -10.67 -59.01 54.14
CA LYS A 22 -9.48 -58.89 55.05
C LYS A 22 -8.21 -58.29 54.39
N ALA A 23 -7.28 -57.79 55.23
CA ALA A 23 -5.99 -57.11 54.92
C ALA A 23 -4.78 -57.99 55.37
N PRO A 24 -3.47 -57.57 55.45
CA PRO A 24 -2.86 -56.22 55.32
C PRO A 24 -1.45 -56.11 54.63
N SER A 25 -0.92 -54.86 54.56
CA SER A 25 0.51 -54.39 54.63
C SER A 25 1.60 -55.08 53.77
N LEU A 26 2.55 -54.39 53.13
CA LEU A 26 3.61 -53.45 53.60
C LEU A 26 4.09 -52.61 52.36
N ASP A 27 4.81 -51.47 52.39
CA ASP A 27 5.34 -50.55 53.42
C ASP A 27 5.71 -49.16 52.79
N ASP A 28 6.24 -48.25 53.63
CA ASP A 28 6.70 -46.84 53.44
C ASP A 28 7.93 -46.62 52.49
N SER A 29 8.36 -45.41 52.04
CA SER A 29 7.90 -43.98 52.11
C SER A 29 8.65 -43.08 51.07
N ASP A 30 8.17 -41.84 50.85
CA ASP A 30 8.78 -40.55 50.40
C ASP A 30 10.20 -40.49 49.74
N ASP A 31 10.57 -39.54 48.84
CA ASP A 31 10.12 -38.13 48.71
C ASP A 31 10.38 -37.48 47.30
N LEU A 32 9.65 -36.39 47.03
CA LEU A 32 9.74 -35.25 46.07
C LEU A 32 10.61 -35.19 44.76
N GLN A 33 9.97 -34.53 43.76
CA GLN A 33 10.50 -33.69 42.64
C GLN A 33 11.07 -34.28 41.33
N SER A 34 10.25 -34.35 40.26
CA SER A 34 10.28 -33.40 39.11
C SER A 34 9.28 -33.79 37.98
N PRO A 35 8.77 -32.84 37.16
CA PRO A 35 7.75 -33.11 36.14
C PRO A 35 8.32 -33.43 34.74
N VAL A 36 7.64 -34.32 34.01
CA VAL A 36 7.95 -34.70 32.61
C VAL A 36 7.04 -33.94 31.61
N PRO A 37 7.52 -33.51 30.42
CA PRO A 37 6.73 -32.68 29.50
C PRO A 37 5.56 -33.41 28.82
N ALA A 38 4.58 -32.63 28.36
CA ALA A 38 3.47 -33.13 27.53
C ALA A 38 3.97 -33.54 26.13
N GLY A 39 3.58 -34.74 25.68
CA GLY A 39 3.99 -35.28 24.38
C GLY A 39 3.31 -34.58 23.19
N GLU A 40 4.10 -34.34 22.13
CA GLU A 40 3.59 -33.77 20.88
C GLU A 40 2.61 -34.73 20.18
N ARG A 41 1.51 -34.19 19.63
CA ARG A 41 0.60 -34.98 18.79
C ARG A 41 1.23 -35.21 17.41
N VAL A 42 1.77 -36.40 17.21
CA VAL A 42 2.26 -36.87 15.91
C VAL A 42 1.13 -36.83 14.89
N LEU A 43 1.32 -36.06 13.81
CA LEU A 43 0.39 -35.97 12.69
C LEU A 43 0.70 -37.05 11.64
N TYR A 44 -0.35 -37.57 11.01
CA TYR A 44 -0.25 -38.60 9.98
C TYR A 44 -0.96 -38.18 8.70
N THR A 45 -0.34 -38.51 7.57
CA THR A 45 -0.90 -38.37 6.22
C THR A 45 -1.28 -39.76 5.70
N ARG A 46 -2.47 -39.88 5.10
CA ARG A 46 -2.93 -41.06 4.37
C ARG A 46 -2.35 -41.00 2.95
N VAL A 47 -1.57 -42.00 2.56
CA VAL A 47 -0.92 -42.03 1.24
C VAL A 47 -1.41 -43.24 0.43
N PHE A 48 -1.92 -42.98 -0.76
CA PHE A 48 -2.17 -44.00 -1.78
C PHE A 48 -0.94 -44.12 -2.69
N PHE A 49 -0.63 -45.33 -3.17
CA PHE A 49 0.39 -45.56 -4.19
C PHE A 49 -0.25 -46.03 -5.50
N ARG A 50 0.31 -45.57 -6.62
CA ARG A 50 0.03 -46.03 -7.99
C ARG A 50 1.35 -46.25 -8.72
N CYS A 51 1.46 -47.30 -9.52
CA CYS A 51 2.64 -47.57 -10.35
C CYS A 51 2.27 -48.33 -11.64
N VAL A 52 2.99 -48.05 -12.73
CA VAL A 52 2.91 -48.86 -13.96
C VAL A 52 3.97 -49.95 -13.95
N VAL A 53 3.58 -51.20 -14.24
CA VAL A 53 4.50 -52.33 -14.39
C VAL A 53 5.05 -52.38 -15.84
N PRO A 54 6.39 -52.40 -16.04
CA PRO A 54 6.98 -52.51 -17.37
C PRO A 54 6.53 -53.77 -18.13
N GLN A 55 6.39 -53.66 -19.45
CA GLN A 55 5.70 -54.65 -20.28
C GLN A 55 6.40 -56.03 -20.32
N GLU A 56 7.69 -56.10 -19.98
CA GLU A 56 8.49 -57.32 -19.84
C GLU A 56 8.15 -58.17 -18.59
N TYR A 57 7.57 -57.54 -17.57
CA TYR A 57 7.06 -58.18 -16.36
C TYR A 57 5.54 -58.37 -16.41
N ALA A 58 4.84 -57.45 -17.08
CA ALA A 58 3.39 -57.46 -17.25
C ALA A 58 2.86 -58.81 -17.81
N SER A 59 3.53 -59.40 -18.79
CA SER A 59 3.17 -60.72 -19.34
C SER A 59 3.12 -61.82 -18.27
N LYS A 60 4.10 -61.84 -17.36
CA LYS A 60 4.23 -62.85 -16.29
C LYS A 60 3.21 -62.66 -15.17
N LEU A 61 2.74 -61.43 -14.96
CA LEU A 61 1.61 -61.15 -14.05
C LEU A 61 0.27 -61.60 -14.65
N LYS A 62 0.07 -61.45 -15.98
CA LYS A 62 -1.14 -61.92 -16.67
C LYS A 62 -1.28 -63.46 -16.71
N GLU A 63 -0.19 -64.20 -16.50
CA GLU A 63 -0.22 -65.65 -16.30
C GLU A 63 -0.59 -66.05 -14.84
N GLY A 64 -0.95 -65.10 -13.98
CA GLY A 64 -1.57 -65.32 -12.67
C GLY A 64 -0.64 -65.69 -11.52
N ASN A 65 0.68 -65.81 -11.76
CA ASN A 65 1.64 -66.38 -10.80
C ASN A 65 2.41 -65.35 -9.95
N GLY A 66 2.04 -64.07 -9.97
CA GLY A 66 2.71 -63.04 -9.18
C GLY A 66 1.84 -61.85 -8.78
N LYS A 67 2.36 -61.07 -7.83
CA LYS A 67 1.75 -59.86 -7.24
C LYS A 67 2.75 -58.70 -7.28
N VAL A 68 2.25 -57.47 -7.13
CA VAL A 68 3.07 -56.27 -6.95
C VAL A 68 2.90 -55.80 -5.50
N VAL A 69 4.01 -55.51 -4.80
CA VAL A 69 3.99 -54.93 -3.45
C VAL A 69 4.87 -53.68 -3.38
N VAL A 70 4.52 -52.70 -2.55
CA VAL A 70 5.41 -51.57 -2.20
C VAL A 70 6.09 -51.83 -0.86
N VAL A 71 7.41 -51.70 -0.84
CA VAL A 71 8.29 -51.86 0.33
C VAL A 71 9.08 -50.58 0.58
N GLY A 72 9.57 -50.38 1.80
CA GLY A 72 10.28 -49.15 2.16
C GLY A 72 10.94 -49.16 3.51
N ASP A 73 11.60 -48.05 3.84
CA ASP A 73 12.46 -47.90 5.04
C ASP A 73 11.72 -47.88 6.38
N CYS A 74 10.42 -47.61 6.38
CA CYS A 74 9.59 -47.51 7.57
C CYS A 74 8.73 -48.76 7.86
N ALA A 75 8.21 -48.87 9.08
CA ALA A 75 7.38 -49.99 9.52
C ALA A 75 6.09 -50.17 8.69
N SER A 76 5.47 -49.07 8.23
CA SER A 76 4.27 -49.10 7.38
C SER A 76 4.51 -49.70 5.99
N LEU A 77 5.78 -49.96 5.60
CA LEU A 77 6.19 -50.59 4.35
C LEU A 77 7.19 -51.74 4.59
N GLY A 78 7.13 -52.39 5.77
CA GLY A 78 7.84 -53.64 6.04
C GLY A 78 9.35 -53.55 6.27
N HIS A 79 9.95 -52.35 6.41
CA HIS A 79 11.41 -52.19 6.57
C HIS A 79 12.24 -52.95 5.52
N TRP A 80 11.86 -52.82 4.24
CA TRP A 80 12.41 -53.53 3.07
C TRP A 80 12.14 -55.04 2.98
N ASP A 81 11.38 -55.64 3.90
CA ASP A 81 10.90 -57.02 3.74
C ASP A 81 9.70 -57.08 2.77
N HIS A 82 9.90 -57.72 1.61
CA HIS A 82 8.87 -57.96 0.60
C HIS A 82 7.72 -58.86 1.06
N ARG A 83 7.87 -59.55 2.20
CA ARG A 83 6.78 -60.30 2.84
C ARG A 83 5.91 -59.45 3.77
N GLN A 84 6.33 -58.21 4.02
CA GLN A 84 5.63 -57.20 4.82
C GLN A 84 5.32 -55.92 4.01
N GLY A 85 5.55 -55.96 2.68
CA GLY A 85 5.16 -54.89 1.76
C GLY A 85 3.66 -54.85 1.52
N ILE A 86 3.15 -53.68 1.14
CA ILE A 86 1.71 -53.46 0.90
C ILE A 86 1.37 -53.85 -0.55
N GLU A 87 0.43 -54.78 -0.72
CA GLU A 87 -0.02 -55.25 -2.04
C GLU A 87 -0.77 -54.16 -2.83
N LEU A 88 -0.43 -54.05 -4.12
CA LEU A 88 -1.14 -53.22 -5.09
C LEU A 88 -1.96 -54.09 -6.04
N PHE A 89 -3.12 -53.58 -6.42
CA PHE A 89 -4.14 -54.27 -7.20
C PHE A 89 -4.28 -53.64 -8.59
N THR A 90 -4.76 -54.41 -9.57
CA THR A 90 -5.11 -53.94 -10.92
C THR A 90 -6.46 -54.52 -11.32
N GLN A 91 -7.15 -53.84 -12.22
CA GLN A 91 -8.31 -54.37 -12.94
C GLN A 91 -7.91 -54.67 -14.40
N GLU A 92 -8.76 -55.34 -15.20
CA GLU A 92 -8.39 -55.79 -16.56
C GLU A 92 -8.22 -54.63 -17.57
N ASP A 93 -9.04 -53.60 -17.40
CA ASP A 93 -9.07 -52.30 -18.08
C ASP A 93 -7.92 -51.38 -17.64
N MET A 94 -7.61 -51.34 -16.34
CA MET A 94 -6.54 -50.51 -15.77
C MET A 94 -5.13 -51.07 -16.02
N PHE A 95 -5.00 -52.31 -16.48
CA PHE A 95 -3.71 -53.00 -16.65
C PHE A 95 -2.81 -52.33 -17.72
N PRO A 96 -1.53 -52.01 -17.44
CA PRO A 96 -0.68 -52.51 -16.35
C PRO A 96 -0.47 -51.51 -15.19
N CYS A 97 -1.45 -50.65 -14.87
CA CYS A 97 -1.41 -49.78 -13.70
C CYS A 97 -1.91 -50.50 -12.44
N PHE A 98 -1.07 -50.53 -11.41
CA PHE A 98 -1.37 -51.12 -10.09
C PHE A 98 -1.53 -50.02 -9.04
N TYR A 99 -2.44 -50.19 -8.09
CA TYR A 99 -2.78 -49.19 -7.07
C TYR A 99 -3.15 -49.80 -5.71
N THR A 100 -2.94 -49.04 -4.62
CA THR A 100 -3.39 -49.43 -3.27
C THR A 100 -4.88 -49.14 -3.08
N VAL A 101 -5.66 -50.11 -2.63
CA VAL A 101 -7.10 -49.95 -2.33
C VAL A 101 -7.32 -49.14 -1.05
N GLU A 102 -6.54 -49.39 0.01
CA GLU A 102 -6.54 -48.59 1.24
C GLU A 102 -5.27 -47.74 1.35
N PRO A 103 -5.34 -46.52 1.93
CA PRO A 103 -4.18 -45.65 2.05
C PRO A 103 -3.32 -46.00 3.27
N VAL A 104 -2.03 -46.13 3.04
CA VAL A 104 -1.01 -46.39 4.05
C VAL A 104 -0.76 -45.12 4.86
N LYS A 105 -0.65 -45.23 6.19
CA LYS A 105 -0.43 -44.08 7.08
C LYS A 105 1.05 -43.85 7.35
N PHE A 106 1.50 -42.63 7.12
CA PHE A 106 2.87 -42.17 7.37
C PHE A 106 2.88 -40.89 8.21
N GLN A 107 3.96 -40.64 8.95
CA GLN A 107 4.11 -39.41 9.72
C GLN A 107 4.31 -38.20 8.80
N THR A 108 3.50 -37.16 8.98
CA THR A 108 3.52 -35.96 8.13
C THR A 108 4.86 -35.22 8.26
N LYS A 109 5.43 -34.79 7.12
CA LYS A 109 6.77 -34.17 6.96
C LYS A 109 7.99 -35.06 7.26
N VAL A 110 7.83 -36.36 7.51
CA VAL A 110 8.97 -37.29 7.62
C VAL A 110 9.28 -37.87 6.24
N ARG A 111 10.55 -37.88 5.82
CA ARG A 111 10.95 -38.52 4.55
C ARG A 111 10.78 -40.03 4.64
N VAL A 112 10.21 -40.64 3.60
CA VAL A 112 10.01 -42.09 3.46
C VAL A 112 10.65 -42.53 2.14
N SER A 113 11.39 -43.64 2.17
CA SER A 113 12.04 -44.24 1.00
C SER A 113 11.36 -45.55 0.65
N TYR A 114 11.10 -45.80 -0.63
CA TYR A 114 10.32 -46.96 -1.09
C TYR A 114 10.75 -47.48 -2.47
N GLN A 115 10.36 -48.72 -2.76
CA GLN A 115 10.47 -49.39 -4.06
C GLN A 115 9.27 -50.31 -4.28
N TYR A 116 8.98 -50.63 -5.54
CA TYR A 116 7.98 -51.63 -5.90
C TYR A 116 8.65 -52.96 -6.23
N ALA A 117 8.16 -54.05 -5.64
CA ALA A 117 8.67 -55.40 -5.81
C ALA A 117 7.61 -56.28 -6.49
N LEU A 118 8.07 -57.11 -7.42
CA LEU A 118 7.31 -58.21 -8.01
C LEU A 118 7.60 -59.45 -7.16
N VAL A 119 6.56 -60.13 -6.66
CA VAL A 119 6.68 -61.34 -5.83
C VAL A 119 5.83 -62.48 -6.40
N SER A 120 6.25 -63.73 -6.17
CA SER A 120 5.42 -64.91 -6.48
C SER A 120 4.23 -65.03 -5.52
N GLN A 121 3.28 -65.93 -5.81
CA GLN A 121 2.21 -66.27 -4.86
C GLN A 121 2.74 -66.71 -3.48
N ASP A 122 3.87 -67.42 -3.44
CA ASP A 122 4.57 -67.82 -2.20
C ASP A 122 5.35 -66.69 -1.50
N SER A 123 5.16 -65.42 -1.91
CA SER A 123 5.83 -64.25 -1.35
C SER A 123 7.37 -64.32 -1.40
N ASN A 124 7.91 -64.82 -2.52
CA ASN A 124 9.33 -64.75 -2.84
C ASN A 124 9.58 -63.70 -3.93
N LEU A 125 10.58 -62.84 -3.73
CA LEU A 125 10.98 -61.79 -4.67
C LEU A 125 11.34 -62.33 -6.06
N PHE A 126 10.74 -61.74 -7.10
CA PHE A 126 11.00 -62.01 -8.50
C PHE A 126 11.92 -60.94 -9.13
N ALA A 127 11.60 -59.66 -8.91
CA ALA A 127 12.37 -58.49 -9.35
C ALA A 127 11.89 -57.22 -8.61
N TYR A 128 12.64 -56.13 -8.71
CA TYR A 128 12.14 -54.78 -8.40
C TYR A 128 11.77 -54.05 -9.70
N ILE A 129 10.81 -53.12 -9.61
CA ILE A 129 10.45 -52.22 -10.71
C ILE A 129 11.32 -50.96 -10.55
N ASP A 130 12.24 -50.79 -11.50
CA ASP A 130 13.48 -50.02 -11.39
C ASP A 130 14.44 -50.51 -10.30
N SER A 131 15.75 -50.25 -10.50
CA SER A 131 16.79 -50.50 -9.50
C SER A 131 16.80 -49.46 -8.38
N ASP A 132 16.21 -48.30 -8.61
CA ASP A 132 16.50 -47.08 -7.87
C ASP A 132 15.52 -46.86 -6.72
N THR A 133 16.01 -46.34 -5.60
CA THR A 133 15.19 -46.08 -4.42
C THR A 133 14.46 -44.75 -4.54
N ARG A 134 13.13 -44.79 -4.66
CA ARG A 134 12.28 -43.60 -4.71
C ARG A 134 12.08 -43.04 -3.30
N THR A 135 11.84 -41.74 -3.17
CA THR A 135 11.58 -41.13 -1.84
C THR A 135 10.51 -40.05 -1.89
N MET A 136 9.62 -40.04 -0.91
CA MET A 136 8.55 -39.05 -0.74
C MET A 136 8.65 -38.32 0.61
N ILE A 137 7.90 -37.22 0.74
CA ILE A 137 7.66 -36.54 2.03
C ILE A 137 6.14 -36.37 2.15
N PRO A 138 5.43 -37.12 3.02
CA PRO A 138 3.99 -37.04 3.14
C PRO A 138 3.54 -35.68 3.68
N THR A 139 2.64 -35.00 2.96
CA THR A 139 2.10 -33.70 3.33
C THR A 139 0.59 -33.64 3.13
N GLY A 140 -0.11 -32.87 3.97
CA GLY A 140 -1.57 -32.79 3.96
C GLY A 140 -2.23 -33.94 4.74
N GLY A 141 -3.56 -34.04 4.64
CA GLY A 141 -4.32 -35.16 5.22
C GLY A 141 -4.29 -36.41 4.35
N GLU A 142 -4.39 -36.22 3.03
CA GLU A 142 -4.33 -37.25 2.00
C GLU A 142 -3.35 -36.84 0.88
N MET A 143 -2.69 -37.83 0.28
CA MET A 143 -1.71 -37.68 -0.80
C MET A 143 -1.72 -38.95 -1.67
N THR A 144 -1.37 -38.82 -2.95
CA THR A 144 -1.15 -39.97 -3.85
C THR A 144 0.25 -39.90 -4.44
N VAL A 145 0.95 -41.03 -4.45
CA VAL A 145 2.17 -41.25 -5.23
C VAL A 145 1.75 -41.80 -6.59
N GLU A 146 2.06 -41.06 -7.67
CA GLU A 146 1.62 -41.34 -9.04
C GLU A 146 2.80 -41.76 -9.93
N ASP A 147 3.43 -42.88 -9.58
CA ASP A 147 4.45 -43.55 -10.41
C ASP A 147 3.80 -44.35 -11.57
N ASP A 148 2.53 -44.08 -11.89
CA ASP A 148 1.78 -44.59 -13.03
C ASP A 148 1.83 -43.68 -14.26
N PHE A 149 2.58 -42.57 -14.21
CA PHE A 149 2.69 -41.58 -15.28
C PHE A 149 1.32 -41.00 -15.73
N GLY A 150 0.33 -41.01 -14.83
CA GLY A 150 -1.03 -40.55 -15.09
C GLY A 150 -1.92 -41.55 -15.85
N MET A 151 -1.46 -42.77 -16.13
CA MET A 151 -2.29 -43.80 -16.79
C MET A 151 -3.58 -44.09 -15.99
N TYR A 152 -3.53 -44.08 -14.66
CA TYR A 152 -4.73 -44.27 -13.82
C TYR A 152 -5.78 -43.17 -14.07
N ARG A 153 -5.34 -41.93 -14.27
CA ARG A 153 -6.24 -40.80 -14.54
C ARG A 153 -6.82 -40.86 -15.95
N ASN A 154 -6.04 -41.34 -16.91
CA ASN A 154 -6.42 -41.39 -18.33
C ASN A 154 -7.32 -42.59 -18.69
N ALA A 155 -7.30 -43.66 -17.88
CA ALA A 155 -8.14 -44.85 -18.09
C ALA A 155 -9.57 -44.69 -17.54
N LEU A 156 -9.80 -43.75 -16.61
CA LEU A 156 -11.13 -43.44 -16.09
C LEU A 156 -11.96 -42.70 -17.16
N HIS A 157 -13.08 -43.29 -17.58
CA HIS A 157 -13.95 -42.68 -18.58
C HIS A 157 -14.61 -41.39 -18.04
N PRO A 158 -14.84 -40.34 -18.87
CA PRO A 158 -15.32 -39.05 -18.38
C PRO A 158 -16.70 -39.03 -17.71
N GLU A 159 -17.50 -40.09 -17.86
CA GLU A 159 -18.87 -40.15 -17.34
C GLU A 159 -18.89 -40.62 -15.86
N ASP A 160 -18.00 -41.53 -15.44
CA ASP A 160 -17.98 -42.06 -14.07
C ASP A 160 -17.54 -41.03 -13.02
N VAL A 161 -16.78 -40.01 -13.43
CA VAL A 161 -16.36 -38.89 -12.58
C VAL A 161 -17.57 -38.08 -12.06
N SER A 162 -18.74 -38.20 -12.70
CA SER A 162 -19.99 -37.58 -12.23
C SER A 162 -20.61 -38.26 -11.00
N SER A 163 -20.17 -39.47 -10.63
CA SER A 163 -20.72 -40.25 -9.51
C SER A 163 -20.16 -39.90 -8.13
N LEU A 164 -19.05 -39.15 -8.05
CA LEU A 164 -18.51 -38.62 -6.79
C LEU A 164 -19.21 -37.31 -6.40
N SER A 165 -20.54 -37.38 -6.28
CA SER A 165 -21.39 -36.27 -5.84
C SER A 165 -21.07 -35.90 -4.39
N PHE A 166 -20.57 -34.67 -4.19
CA PHE A 166 -20.16 -34.15 -2.88
C PHE A 166 -21.35 -33.66 -2.01
N ASP A 167 -22.46 -34.38 -2.07
CA ASP A 167 -23.70 -34.09 -1.32
C ASP A 167 -24.39 -35.42 -0.96
N ASP A 168 -24.04 -35.97 0.19
CA ASP A 168 -24.93 -36.87 0.92
C ASP A 168 -24.83 -36.56 2.42
N ARG A 169 -25.94 -36.08 3.00
CA ARG A 169 -26.01 -35.68 4.41
C ARG A 169 -26.71 -36.79 5.19
N PRO A 170 -26.04 -37.50 6.11
CA PRO A 170 -26.73 -38.41 7.01
C PRO A 170 -27.75 -37.64 7.86
N SER A 171 -29.03 -37.94 7.68
CA SER A 171 -30.11 -37.46 8.55
C SER A 171 -29.89 -37.96 9.97
N SER A 172 -29.96 -37.06 10.96
CA SER A 172 -29.68 -37.38 12.36
C SER A 172 -30.84 -38.12 13.05
N GLU A 173 -30.67 -39.41 13.40
CA GLU A 173 -31.45 -40.04 14.49
C GLU A 173 -30.84 -41.37 15.00
N ALA A 174 -29.74 -41.31 15.77
CA ALA A 174 -29.27 -42.40 16.66
C ALA A 174 -28.07 -41.97 17.56
N ALA A 175 -28.29 -41.15 18.59
CA ALA A 175 -27.21 -40.66 19.46
C ALA A 175 -27.34 -41.16 20.92
N SER A 176 -26.80 -42.35 21.22
CA SER A 176 -26.62 -42.88 22.59
C SER A 176 -25.82 -44.21 22.58
N GLN A 177 -24.73 -44.43 23.31
CA GLN A 177 -23.81 -43.56 24.08
C GLN A 177 -22.35 -43.92 23.64
N THR A 178 -21.26 -43.18 23.90
CA THR A 178 -21.00 -42.14 24.92
C THR A 178 -19.92 -41.14 24.45
N SER A 179 -20.17 -39.83 24.68
CA SER A 179 -19.15 -38.78 24.93
C SER A 179 -17.88 -38.65 24.05
N GLN A 180 -18.02 -38.20 22.80
CA GLN A 180 -17.44 -36.93 22.27
C GLN A 180 -17.75 -36.84 20.76
N THR A 181 -18.62 -35.90 20.35
CA THR A 181 -19.19 -35.87 18.99
C THR A 181 -18.30 -35.19 17.96
N PRO A 182 -18.28 -35.64 16.69
CA PRO A 182 -17.50 -35.03 15.62
C PRO A 182 -17.95 -33.59 15.29
N GLU A 183 -19.19 -33.22 15.61
CA GLU A 183 -19.67 -31.83 15.55
C GLU A 183 -18.84 -30.90 16.45
N THR A 184 -18.40 -31.36 17.63
CA THR A 184 -17.51 -30.60 18.52
C THR A 184 -16.17 -30.32 17.83
N THR A 185 -15.66 -31.29 17.07
CA THR A 185 -14.43 -31.16 16.28
C THR A 185 -14.63 -30.21 15.10
N ALA A 186 -15.75 -30.31 14.38
CA ALA A 186 -16.09 -29.40 13.29
C ALA A 186 -16.28 -27.96 13.78
N HIS A 187 -16.95 -27.78 14.93
CA HIS A 187 -17.16 -26.47 15.56
C HIS A 187 -15.86 -25.90 16.14
N THR A 188 -14.93 -26.72 16.66
CA THR A 188 -13.60 -26.22 17.06
C THR A 188 -12.70 -25.93 15.87
N LEU A 189 -12.79 -26.66 14.75
CA LEU A 189 -12.07 -26.32 13.52
C LEU A 189 -12.66 -25.07 12.84
N PHE A 190 -13.99 -24.89 12.91
CA PHE A 190 -14.68 -23.65 12.53
C PHE A 190 -14.25 -22.50 13.41
N GLU A 191 -14.30 -22.61 14.74
CA GLU A 191 -13.85 -21.55 15.66
C GLU A 191 -12.34 -21.31 15.61
N GLN A 192 -11.50 -22.29 15.27
CA GLN A 192 -10.08 -22.07 15.00
C GLN A 192 -9.85 -21.33 13.68
N ARG A 193 -10.60 -21.64 12.61
CA ARG A 193 -10.55 -20.89 11.35
C ARG A 193 -11.13 -19.48 11.51
N MET A 194 -12.24 -19.34 12.24
CA MET A 194 -12.83 -18.05 12.60
C MET A 194 -11.94 -17.27 13.54
N ALA A 195 -11.23 -17.88 14.49
CA ALA A 195 -10.21 -17.22 15.30
C ALA A 195 -9.00 -16.81 14.45
N ALA A 196 -8.57 -17.63 13.50
CA ALA A 196 -7.49 -17.27 12.57
C ALA A 196 -7.89 -16.10 11.65
N ILE A 197 -9.12 -16.10 11.12
CA ILE A 197 -9.69 -14.99 10.33
C ILE A 197 -9.84 -13.75 11.20
N ARG A 198 -10.50 -13.86 12.37
CA ARG A 198 -10.60 -12.78 13.36
C ARG A 198 -9.22 -12.27 13.77
N SER A 199 -8.16 -13.08 13.77
CA SER A 199 -6.78 -12.65 14.06
C SER A 199 -6.02 -11.98 12.91
N LEU A 200 -6.61 -11.91 11.71
CA LEU A 200 -6.16 -10.98 10.67
C LEU A 200 -6.56 -9.53 11.01
N ASP A 201 -7.60 -9.38 11.85
CA ASP A 201 -8.19 -8.10 12.28
C ASP A 201 -7.93 -7.80 13.77
N SER A 202 -7.81 -8.82 14.64
CA SER A 202 -7.70 -8.66 16.09
C SER A 202 -6.27 -8.30 16.50
N PHE A 203 -6.06 -7.01 16.73
CA PHE A 203 -4.86 -6.43 17.33
C PHE A 203 -5.20 -5.87 18.72
N PRO A 204 -4.20 -5.60 19.59
CA PRO A 204 -4.47 -5.22 20.97
C PRO A 204 -5.43 -4.03 21.04
N PRO A 205 -6.50 -4.13 21.86
CA PRO A 205 -7.52 -3.09 21.95
C PRO A 205 -6.88 -1.76 22.36
N LEU A 206 -7.58 -0.66 22.11
CA LEU A 206 -7.19 0.67 22.54
C LEU A 206 -7.04 0.68 24.08
N GLU A 207 -5.81 0.69 24.59
CA GLU A 207 -5.52 0.60 26.02
C GLU A 207 -5.76 1.95 26.69
N SER A 208 -6.34 1.96 27.88
CA SER A 208 -6.68 3.18 28.63
C SER A 208 -5.50 4.12 28.96
N ASN A 209 -4.26 3.66 28.79
CA ASN A 209 -3.05 4.47 28.92
C ASN A 209 -2.71 5.26 27.64
N ASN A 210 -3.20 4.84 26.47
CA ASN A 210 -3.06 5.60 25.22
C ASN A 210 -3.96 6.85 25.24
N GLY A 211 -3.47 7.94 24.65
CA GLY A 211 -4.27 9.13 24.36
C GLY A 211 -4.44 9.32 22.86
N VAL A 212 -5.48 10.07 22.48
CA VAL A 212 -5.74 10.51 21.10
C VAL A 212 -5.82 12.02 21.08
N ILE A 213 -5.03 12.64 20.22
CA ILE A 213 -5.05 14.08 19.97
C ILE A 213 -5.71 14.29 18.60
N MET A 214 -7.00 14.62 18.61
CA MET A 214 -7.79 14.93 17.42
C MET A 214 -7.54 16.39 17.02
N VAL A 215 -6.95 16.61 15.85
CA VAL A 215 -6.56 17.92 15.35
C VAL A 215 -7.42 18.30 14.15
N SER A 216 -8.21 19.36 14.30
CA SER A 216 -9.02 19.93 13.22
C SER A 216 -8.88 21.45 13.22
N PHE A 217 -9.01 22.10 12.07
CA PHE A 217 -8.74 23.54 11.95
C PHE A 217 -9.57 24.38 12.94
N GLU A 218 -10.79 23.97 13.21
CA GLU A 218 -11.71 24.59 14.17
C GLU A 218 -11.97 23.66 15.37
N LEU A 219 -11.92 24.18 16.60
CA LEU A 219 -12.38 23.42 17.77
C LEU A 219 -13.90 23.15 17.70
N PRO A 220 -14.38 22.01 18.24
CA PRO A 220 -15.81 21.72 18.40
C PRO A 220 -16.47 22.57 19.50
N VAL A 221 -15.66 23.11 20.43
CA VAL A 221 -16.05 24.10 21.44
C VAL A 221 -15.54 25.47 21.01
N LYS A 222 -16.41 26.48 21.07
CA LYS A 222 -16.10 27.88 20.81
C LYS A 222 -16.05 28.67 22.12
N VAL A 223 -15.44 29.85 22.10
CA VAL A 223 -15.54 30.81 23.21
C VAL A 223 -16.09 32.15 22.75
N GLU A 224 -16.84 32.80 23.62
CA GLU A 224 -17.38 34.15 23.44
C GLU A 224 -17.21 34.96 24.73
N LYS A 225 -16.96 36.28 24.64
CA LYS A 225 -16.74 37.14 25.82
C LYS A 225 -18.05 37.82 26.21
N VAL A 226 -18.64 37.39 27.32
CA VAL A 226 -19.99 37.76 27.75
C VAL A 226 -19.89 38.52 29.08
N HIS A 227 -20.43 39.75 29.12
CA HIS A 227 -20.33 40.69 30.25
C HIS A 227 -18.92 41.02 30.78
N GLY A 228 -17.86 40.53 30.11
CA GLY A 228 -16.45 40.75 30.46
C GLY A 228 -15.67 39.45 30.72
N GLU A 229 -16.36 38.34 30.96
CA GLU A 229 -15.79 37.01 31.22
C GLU A 229 -15.81 36.16 29.94
N TRP A 230 -14.86 35.22 29.81
CA TRP A 230 -14.91 34.25 28.70
C TRP A 230 -15.82 33.08 29.03
N GLN A 231 -16.74 32.74 28.12
CA GLN A 231 -17.66 31.62 28.25
C GLN A 231 -17.47 30.63 27.09
N ALA A 232 -17.51 29.33 27.40
CA ALA A 232 -17.32 28.25 26.44
C ALA A 232 -18.67 27.67 25.98
N ARG A 233 -18.81 27.44 24.68
CA ARG A 233 -20.03 26.95 24.04
C ARG A 233 -19.73 25.81 23.06
N VAL A 234 -20.34 24.65 23.29
CA VAL A 234 -20.24 23.49 22.39
C VAL A 234 -21.01 23.76 21.10
N SER A 235 -20.46 23.36 19.95
CA SER A 235 -21.14 23.49 18.65
C SER A 235 -22.20 22.40 18.44
N GLU A 236 -23.42 22.79 18.09
CA GLU A 236 -24.56 21.89 17.78
C GLU A 236 -24.76 21.66 16.26
N SER A 237 -23.73 21.93 15.46
CA SER A 237 -23.73 21.62 14.02
C SER A 237 -23.62 20.10 13.80
N GLY A 238 -24.43 19.53 12.90
CA GLY A 238 -24.40 18.11 12.48
C GLY A 238 -23.18 17.72 11.64
N ASN A 239 -22.00 18.22 12.02
CA ASN A 239 -20.72 17.92 11.39
C ASN A 239 -19.98 16.86 12.22
N VAL A 240 -19.07 16.12 11.57
CA VAL A 240 -18.34 15.00 12.20
C VAL A 240 -17.60 15.43 13.49
N MET A 241 -16.84 16.54 13.48
CA MET A 241 -16.00 16.90 14.64
C MET A 241 -16.80 17.20 15.93
N PRO A 242 -17.89 17.99 15.93
CA PRO A 242 -18.72 18.15 17.14
C PRO A 242 -19.46 16.88 17.57
N SER A 243 -19.86 16.00 16.64
CA SER A 243 -20.42 14.69 17.01
C SER A 243 -19.38 13.77 17.65
N MET A 244 -18.13 13.74 17.16
CA MET A 244 -17.03 13.05 17.82
C MET A 244 -16.71 13.63 19.20
N TYR A 245 -16.85 14.95 19.38
CA TYR A 245 -16.68 15.63 20.68
C TYR A 245 -17.73 15.23 21.73
N GLN A 246 -18.97 15.01 21.31
CA GLN A 246 -20.03 14.47 22.17
C GLN A 246 -19.71 13.02 22.62
N LEU A 247 -19.14 12.22 21.71
CA LEU A 247 -18.74 10.84 21.95
C LEU A 247 -17.42 10.68 22.73
N ARG A 248 -16.69 11.77 23.02
CA ARG A 248 -15.28 11.71 23.47
C ARG A 248 -15.01 10.91 24.76
N HIS A 249 -16.02 10.76 25.62
CA HIS A 249 -15.94 9.97 26.86
C HIS A 249 -16.44 8.52 26.71
N GLN A 250 -16.92 8.12 25.53
CA GLN A 250 -17.30 6.73 25.22
C GLN A 250 -16.14 5.93 24.63
N TYR A 251 -15.11 6.61 24.10
CA TYR A 251 -13.89 5.95 23.63
C TYR A 251 -13.14 5.29 24.80
N PRO A 252 -12.49 4.13 24.62
CA PRO A 252 -11.66 3.46 25.62
C PRO A 252 -10.33 4.19 25.95
N VAL A 253 -10.09 5.35 25.34
CA VAL A 253 -8.85 6.13 25.39
C VAL A 253 -9.14 7.60 25.63
N ARG A 254 -8.23 8.33 26.30
CA ARG A 254 -8.39 9.77 26.53
C ARG A 254 -8.32 10.52 25.21
N VAL A 255 -9.41 11.18 24.81
CA VAL A 255 -9.46 12.05 23.63
C VAL A 255 -9.30 13.52 24.02
N MET A 256 -8.38 14.22 23.36
CA MET A 256 -8.17 15.67 23.44
C MET A 256 -8.34 16.31 22.07
N PHE A 257 -8.91 17.52 21.99
CA PHE A 257 -9.13 18.25 20.73
C PHE A 257 -8.19 19.44 20.60
N VAL A 258 -7.60 19.64 19.41
CA VAL A 258 -6.72 20.78 19.09
C VAL A 258 -7.28 21.53 17.87
N GLY A 259 -7.40 22.86 17.97
CA GLY A 259 -7.92 23.69 16.87
C GLY A 259 -8.04 25.18 17.21
N TRP A 260 -8.55 25.98 16.27
CA TRP A 260 -8.84 27.40 16.51
C TRP A 260 -10.17 27.58 17.29
N PRO A 261 -10.20 28.35 18.39
CA PRO A 261 -11.39 28.50 19.26
C PRO A 261 -12.51 29.39 18.71
N GLY A 262 -12.40 29.91 17.48
CA GLY A 262 -13.42 30.75 16.85
C GLY A 262 -13.28 32.26 17.08
N VAL A 263 -12.23 32.70 17.78
CA VAL A 263 -11.96 34.12 18.10
C VAL A 263 -10.54 34.53 17.77
N HIS A 264 -10.33 35.82 17.48
CA HIS A 264 -9.01 36.44 17.37
C HIS A 264 -8.67 37.16 18.67
N VAL A 265 -7.59 36.73 19.32
CA VAL A 265 -7.17 37.24 20.63
C VAL A 265 -5.67 37.49 20.58
N THR A 266 -5.26 38.74 20.77
CA THR A 266 -3.87 39.19 20.71
C THR A 266 -3.22 39.31 22.08
N ASP A 267 -4.00 39.49 23.14
CA ASP A 267 -3.49 39.60 24.51
C ASP A 267 -3.10 38.24 25.12
N TYR A 268 -2.03 38.23 25.91
CA TYR A 268 -1.49 37.02 26.56
C TYR A 268 -2.20 36.63 27.86
N GLY A 269 -2.96 37.54 28.48
CA GLY A 269 -3.88 37.26 29.58
C GLY A 269 -5.12 36.54 29.09
N ASP A 270 -5.84 37.14 28.15
CA ASP A 270 -7.03 36.53 27.52
C ASP A 270 -6.68 35.15 26.88
N GLN A 271 -5.53 35.01 26.20
CA GLN A 271 -5.07 33.72 25.67
C GLN A 271 -4.80 32.65 26.75
N ARG A 272 -4.52 33.06 28.00
CA ARG A 272 -4.35 32.12 29.12
C ARG A 272 -5.70 31.71 29.69
N GLU A 273 -6.57 32.68 29.98
CA GLU A 273 -7.92 32.43 30.50
C GLU A 273 -8.70 31.48 29.56
N ILE A 274 -8.62 31.71 28.24
CA ILE A 274 -9.24 30.84 27.24
C ILE A 274 -8.61 29.43 27.19
N ARG A 275 -7.31 29.27 27.49
CA ARG A 275 -6.70 27.93 27.60
C ARG A 275 -7.21 27.19 28.82
N ASP A 276 -7.15 27.85 29.97
CA ASP A 276 -7.48 27.24 31.25
C ASP A 276 -8.98 26.85 31.24
N LEU A 277 -9.86 27.72 30.70
CA LEU A 277 -11.27 27.42 30.42
C LEU A 277 -11.48 26.25 29.44
N LEU A 278 -10.72 26.16 28.34
CA LEU A 278 -10.93 25.10 27.34
C LEU A 278 -10.34 23.75 27.75
N LEU A 279 -9.40 23.70 28.70
CA LEU A 279 -8.87 22.45 29.23
C LEU A 279 -9.92 21.64 29.98
N ASP A 280 -10.85 22.30 30.69
CA ASP A 280 -12.02 21.66 31.32
C ASP A 280 -13.01 21.06 30.30
N TYR A 281 -12.88 21.46 29.02
CA TYR A 281 -13.65 20.95 27.88
C TYR A 281 -12.81 20.00 27.00
N ASP A 282 -11.72 19.42 27.52
CA ASP A 282 -10.78 18.55 26.77
C ASP A 282 -10.21 19.18 25.48
N CYS A 283 -10.16 20.52 25.42
CA CYS A 283 -9.81 21.30 24.23
C CYS A 283 -8.52 22.14 24.44
N ILE A 284 -7.72 22.28 23.38
CA ILE A 284 -6.47 23.04 23.40
C ILE A 284 -6.46 24.06 22.24
N PRO A 285 -6.56 25.37 22.53
CA PRO A 285 -6.71 26.40 21.50
C PRO A 285 -5.40 26.76 20.80
N VAL A 286 -5.46 26.86 19.48
CA VAL A 286 -4.41 27.42 18.61
C VAL A 286 -4.78 28.87 18.24
N PHE A 287 -4.04 29.84 18.79
CA PHE A 287 -4.32 31.26 18.55
C PHE A 287 -3.68 31.77 17.25
N LEU A 288 -4.54 32.27 16.36
CA LEU A 288 -4.19 32.83 15.05
C LEU A 288 -4.50 34.33 15.03
N ALA A 289 -3.50 35.12 14.62
CA ALA A 289 -3.69 36.53 14.31
C ALA A 289 -4.55 36.68 13.05
N GLU A 290 -5.36 37.73 12.98
CA GLU A 290 -6.38 37.92 11.96
C GLU A 290 -5.79 37.94 10.52
N ASP A 291 -4.70 38.68 10.28
CA ASP A 291 -4.01 38.69 8.99
C ASP A 291 -3.52 37.29 8.56
N LEU A 292 -3.03 36.49 9.52
CA LEU A 292 -2.55 35.14 9.26
C LEU A 292 -3.72 34.21 8.93
N TYR A 293 -4.83 34.33 9.66
CA TYR A 293 -6.07 33.58 9.41
C TYR A 293 -6.66 33.95 8.04
N ASN A 294 -6.77 35.23 7.70
CA ASN A 294 -7.36 35.68 6.45
C ASN A 294 -6.54 35.21 5.23
N ASN A 295 -5.20 35.29 5.29
CA ASN A 295 -4.33 34.76 4.23
C ASN A 295 -4.38 33.22 4.16
N PHE A 296 -4.46 32.53 5.30
CA PHE A 296 -4.62 31.08 5.38
C PHE A 296 -5.93 30.60 4.75
N VAL A 297 -7.07 31.14 5.19
CA VAL A 297 -8.38 30.74 4.70
C VAL A 297 -8.55 31.13 3.23
N SER A 298 -8.01 32.27 2.79
CA SER A 298 -7.98 32.63 1.37
C SER A 298 -7.16 31.65 0.52
N PHE A 299 -6.08 31.07 1.03
CA PHE A 299 -5.37 29.97 0.34
C PHE A 299 -6.27 28.75 0.15
N CYS A 300 -6.91 28.32 1.24
CA CYS A 300 -7.76 27.13 1.27
C CYS A 300 -9.00 27.28 0.36
N ASP A 301 -9.77 28.36 0.51
CA ASP A 301 -10.98 28.63 -0.29
C ASP A 301 -10.68 28.82 -1.79
N ARG A 302 -9.50 29.37 -2.14
CA ARG A 302 -9.15 29.74 -3.53
C ARG A 302 -8.45 28.62 -4.31
N PHE A 303 -7.59 27.83 -3.65
CA PHE A 303 -6.77 26.82 -4.32
C PHE A 303 -7.10 25.40 -3.91
N LEU A 304 -7.29 25.11 -2.62
CA LEU A 304 -7.53 23.74 -2.16
C LEU A 304 -8.99 23.33 -2.37
N TRP A 305 -9.95 24.08 -1.81
CA TRP A 305 -11.38 23.76 -1.83
C TRP A 305 -11.92 23.48 -3.25
N PRO A 306 -11.65 24.31 -4.28
CA PRO A 306 -12.22 24.07 -5.61
C PRO A 306 -11.55 22.89 -6.33
N ILE A 307 -10.21 22.82 -6.29
CA ILE A 307 -9.47 21.75 -6.95
C ILE A 307 -9.80 20.39 -6.34
N PHE A 308 -9.94 20.31 -5.00
CA PHE A 308 -10.32 19.07 -4.32
C PHE A 308 -11.77 18.65 -4.63
N HIS A 309 -12.71 19.59 -4.78
CA HIS A 309 -14.05 19.32 -5.31
C HIS A 309 -14.10 19.12 -6.84
N SER A 310 -12.96 18.84 -7.48
CA SER A 310 -12.81 18.65 -8.93
C SER A 310 -13.30 19.82 -9.80
N VAL A 311 -13.42 21.02 -9.23
CA VAL A 311 -13.79 22.24 -9.96
C VAL A 311 -12.54 23.05 -10.30
N VAL A 312 -12.25 23.11 -11.59
CA VAL A 312 -11.31 24.11 -12.13
C VAL A 312 -11.98 25.48 -12.00
N MET A 313 -11.62 26.23 -10.94
CA MET A 313 -11.87 27.68 -10.91
C MET A 313 -11.23 28.29 -12.17
N SER A 314 -12.07 28.87 -13.03
CA SER A 314 -11.70 29.07 -14.42
C SER A 314 -10.75 30.24 -14.60
N PHE A 315 -9.46 29.91 -14.75
CA PHE A 315 -8.43 30.77 -15.35
C PHE A 315 -8.74 31.18 -16.82
N VAL A 316 -9.91 30.77 -17.36
CA VAL A 316 -10.39 31.03 -18.73
C VAL A 316 -11.63 31.97 -18.74
N TYR A 317 -12.25 32.25 -17.57
CA TYR A 317 -13.45 33.11 -17.46
C TYR A 317 -13.34 34.25 -16.43
N ASP A 318 -12.23 34.35 -15.69
CA ASP A 318 -11.89 35.55 -14.91
C ASP A 318 -10.97 36.42 -15.79
N ASP A 319 -11.39 37.63 -16.14
CA ASP A 319 -10.70 38.51 -17.12
C ASP A 319 -9.25 38.87 -16.73
N ASN A 320 -8.89 38.66 -15.45
CA ASN A 320 -7.53 38.87 -14.96
C ASN A 320 -7.13 37.75 -13.97
N PRO A 321 -6.68 36.58 -14.48
CA PRO A 321 -6.37 35.41 -13.66
C PRO A 321 -5.25 35.71 -12.65
N ARG A 322 -5.64 35.95 -11.39
CA ARG A 322 -4.69 36.34 -10.33
C ARG A 322 -3.63 35.24 -10.11
N PRO A 323 -2.33 35.59 -10.04
CA PRO A 323 -1.25 34.61 -9.92
C PRO A 323 -1.29 33.82 -8.60
N PHE A 324 -0.54 32.72 -8.55
CA PHE A 324 -0.31 31.97 -7.31
C PHE A 324 0.36 32.87 -6.27
N ASP A 325 -0.20 32.90 -5.07
CA ASP A 325 0.19 33.85 -4.04
C ASP A 325 1.11 33.18 -2.99
N LEU A 326 2.36 33.63 -2.96
CA LEU A 326 3.38 33.12 -2.06
C LEU A 326 3.16 33.53 -0.60
N GLN A 327 2.45 34.63 -0.33
CA GLN A 327 2.08 35.05 1.03
C GLN A 327 0.93 34.19 1.55
N GLN A 328 -0.06 33.87 0.71
CA GLN A 328 -1.12 32.92 1.05
C GLN A 328 -0.56 31.52 1.33
N TRP A 329 0.40 31.05 0.53
CA TRP A 329 1.12 29.78 0.79
C TRP A 329 1.99 29.84 2.06
N ALA A 330 2.70 30.94 2.32
CA ALA A 330 3.47 31.11 3.55
C ALA A 330 2.54 31.09 4.79
N ALA A 331 1.36 31.72 4.71
CA ALA A 331 0.35 31.63 5.76
C ALA A 331 -0.12 30.18 5.99
N TYR A 332 -0.38 29.42 4.92
CA TYR A 332 -0.70 27.99 5.00
C TYR A 332 0.37 27.18 5.75
N GLN A 333 1.64 27.39 5.43
CA GLN A 333 2.78 26.79 6.13
C GLN A 333 2.88 27.23 7.60
N THR A 334 2.72 28.52 7.90
CA THR A 334 2.82 29.07 9.26
C THR A 334 1.69 28.61 10.18
N VAL A 335 0.46 28.47 9.68
CA VAL A 335 -0.64 27.89 10.47
C VAL A 335 -0.39 26.41 10.75
N ASN A 336 -0.01 25.62 9.72
CA ASN A 336 0.35 24.21 9.90
C ASN A 336 1.50 24.04 10.92
N GLN A 337 2.47 24.98 10.95
CA GLN A 337 3.52 25.03 11.98
C GLN A 337 2.94 25.30 13.38
N LYS A 338 2.13 26.34 13.57
CA LYS A 338 1.51 26.66 14.88
C LYS A 338 0.68 25.50 15.44
N PHE A 339 -0.03 24.77 14.59
CA PHE A 339 -0.75 23.56 14.99
C PHE A 339 0.20 22.44 15.44
N SER A 340 1.30 22.21 14.70
CA SER A 340 2.33 21.25 15.13
C SER A 340 3.03 21.66 16.43
N GLU A 341 3.24 22.96 16.68
CA GLU A 341 3.85 23.47 17.92
C GLU A 341 3.02 23.18 19.17
N VAL A 342 1.68 23.22 19.06
CA VAL A 342 0.78 22.82 20.16
C VAL A 342 0.84 21.31 20.38
N VAL A 343 0.76 20.49 19.33
CA VAL A 343 0.88 19.02 19.46
C VAL A 343 2.24 18.61 20.04
N TRP A 344 3.33 19.29 19.65
CA TRP A 344 4.68 19.11 20.21
C TRP A 344 4.81 19.44 21.71
N ALA A 345 3.81 20.08 22.31
CA ALA A 345 3.75 20.41 23.74
C ALA A 345 2.76 19.53 24.52
N SER A 346 1.83 18.85 23.83
CA SER A 346 0.75 18.07 24.45
C SER A 346 0.83 16.55 24.20
N CYS A 347 1.63 16.09 23.23
CA CYS A 347 1.71 14.69 22.82
C CYS A 347 2.85 13.93 23.53
N ARG A 348 2.52 12.77 24.13
CA ARG A 348 3.48 11.77 24.62
C ARG A 348 3.91 10.88 23.46
N GLU A 349 5.11 11.11 22.92
CA GLU A 349 5.56 10.59 21.62
C GLU A 349 5.26 9.10 21.39
N ASP A 350 5.61 8.23 22.33
CA ASP A 350 5.45 6.77 22.16
C ASP A 350 4.07 6.24 22.62
N GLN A 351 3.27 7.04 23.32
CA GLN A 351 1.98 6.60 23.90
C GLN A 351 0.76 7.14 23.16
N ASP A 352 0.80 8.36 22.67
CA ASP A 352 -0.35 9.05 22.08
C ASP A 352 -0.43 8.86 20.55
N MET A 353 -1.62 9.05 20.01
CA MET A 353 -1.89 9.02 18.57
C MET A 353 -2.42 10.38 18.12
N VAL A 354 -1.80 10.95 17.09
CA VAL A 354 -2.19 12.26 16.54
C VAL A 354 -3.06 12.03 15.31
N TRP A 355 -4.35 12.37 15.39
CA TRP A 355 -5.28 12.22 14.28
C TRP A 355 -5.62 13.59 13.70
N ILE A 356 -5.14 13.86 12.48
CA ILE A 356 -5.28 15.14 11.78
C ILE A 356 -6.45 15.05 10.80
N HIS A 357 -7.26 16.10 10.73
CA HIS A 357 -8.45 16.13 9.87
C HIS A 357 -8.39 17.21 8.78
N ASP A 358 -8.66 16.76 7.56
CA ASP A 358 -9.05 17.53 6.37
C ASP A 358 -8.01 18.48 5.74
N ILE A 359 -8.37 19.07 4.59
CA ILE A 359 -7.49 19.82 3.67
C ILE A 359 -6.75 21.02 4.28
N TYR A 360 -7.13 21.47 5.47
CA TYR A 360 -6.51 22.60 6.15
C TYR A 360 -5.13 22.29 6.74
N LEU A 361 -4.84 21.01 7.01
CA LEU A 361 -3.69 20.57 7.81
C LEU A 361 -2.78 19.55 7.06
N LEU A 362 -2.78 19.55 5.72
CA LEU A 362 -2.06 18.56 4.91
C LEU A 362 -0.53 18.57 5.04
N LEU A 363 0.08 19.64 5.58
CA LEU A 363 1.52 19.68 5.89
C LEU A 363 1.82 19.26 7.33
N MET A 364 0.81 19.16 8.18
CA MET A 364 0.98 18.89 9.60
C MET A 364 1.63 17.53 9.92
N PRO A 365 1.35 16.40 9.22
CA PRO A 365 2.05 15.14 9.52
C PRO A 365 3.56 15.25 9.35
N MET A 366 4.01 15.93 8.29
CA MET A 366 5.42 16.24 8.01
C MET A 366 6.04 17.15 9.07
N LEU A 367 5.28 18.05 9.68
CA LEU A 367 5.76 18.93 10.74
C LEU A 367 5.76 18.26 12.11
N VAL A 368 4.76 17.45 12.46
CA VAL A 368 4.76 16.59 13.66
C VAL A 368 6.02 15.73 13.66
N GLY A 369 6.27 15.02 12.54
CA GLY A 369 7.45 14.18 12.28
C GLY A 369 8.82 14.86 12.39
N ARG A 370 8.89 16.20 12.46
CA ARG A 370 10.14 16.96 12.60
C ARG A 370 10.70 16.97 14.02
N LYS A 371 9.82 16.95 15.03
CA LYS A 371 10.20 16.91 16.45
C LYS A 371 9.87 15.55 17.06
N LEU A 372 8.67 15.04 16.75
CA LEU A 372 8.15 13.77 17.23
C LEU A 372 8.30 12.73 16.11
N ARG A 373 9.40 11.97 16.12
CA ARG A 373 9.80 11.05 15.05
C ARG A 373 9.14 9.66 15.17
N THR A 374 8.90 9.16 16.38
CA THR A 374 8.22 7.86 16.62
C THR A 374 6.70 8.01 16.80
N ALA A 375 6.19 9.22 17.03
CA ALA A 375 4.76 9.50 17.17
C ALA A 375 3.92 8.92 16.04
N ASN A 376 2.78 8.34 16.41
CA ASN A 376 1.85 7.69 15.49
C ASN A 376 0.88 8.73 14.91
N VAL A 377 0.89 8.94 13.60
CA VAL A 377 0.17 10.07 12.95
C VAL A 377 -0.81 9.58 11.88
N GLY A 378 -2.10 9.83 12.10
CA GLY A 378 -3.15 9.62 11.11
C GLY A 378 -3.56 10.93 10.45
N LEU A 379 -3.98 10.86 9.18
CA LEU A 379 -4.63 11.95 8.45
C LEU A 379 -5.94 11.42 7.83
N PHE A 380 -7.09 12.04 8.09
CA PHE A 380 -8.35 11.69 7.41
C PHE A 380 -8.90 12.87 6.61
N LEU A 381 -9.27 12.63 5.35
CA LEU A 381 -9.83 13.65 4.47
C LEU A 381 -11.36 13.50 4.37
N HIS A 382 -12.07 14.50 4.90
CA HIS A 382 -13.52 14.60 4.81
C HIS A 382 -13.96 15.18 3.45
N THR A 383 -13.15 16.09 2.92
CA THR A 383 -13.24 16.63 1.55
C THR A 383 -12.87 15.57 0.50
N PRO A 384 -13.48 15.56 -0.72
CA PRO A 384 -13.05 14.70 -1.82
C PRO A 384 -11.57 14.85 -2.17
N PHE A 385 -10.92 13.77 -2.62
CA PHE A 385 -9.60 13.87 -3.25
C PHE A 385 -9.73 13.87 -4.78
N PRO A 386 -9.10 14.81 -5.50
CA PRO A 386 -9.38 15.02 -6.92
C PRO A 386 -8.49 14.19 -7.84
N SER A 387 -8.93 14.01 -9.09
CA SER A 387 -8.19 13.26 -10.09
C SER A 387 -6.80 13.85 -10.38
N SER A 388 -5.88 13.02 -10.87
CA SER A 388 -4.47 13.40 -11.05
C SER A 388 -4.26 14.66 -11.90
N ASP A 389 -5.16 14.91 -12.84
CA ASP A 389 -5.04 15.96 -13.83
C ASP A 389 -5.49 17.31 -13.28
N LEU A 390 -6.42 17.29 -12.31
CA LEU A 390 -6.83 18.45 -11.52
C LEU A 390 -5.82 18.72 -10.40
N TYR A 391 -5.31 17.67 -9.74
CA TYR A 391 -4.29 17.82 -8.70
C TYR A 391 -2.97 18.40 -9.26
N LYS A 392 -2.62 18.08 -10.52
CA LYS A 392 -1.47 18.69 -11.23
C LYS A 392 -1.54 20.22 -11.30
N CYS A 393 -2.74 20.82 -11.29
CA CYS A 393 -2.92 22.28 -11.33
C CYS A 393 -2.42 23.00 -10.06
N LEU A 394 -2.29 22.32 -8.92
CA LEU A 394 -1.70 22.89 -7.72
C LEU A 394 -0.20 23.16 -7.92
N PRO A 395 0.29 24.41 -7.79
CA PRO A 395 1.72 24.71 -7.93
C PRO A 395 2.59 24.06 -6.85
N VAL A 396 1.99 23.74 -5.70
CA VAL A 396 2.63 23.13 -4.51
C VAL A 396 2.17 21.67 -4.28
N ARG A 397 1.73 21.00 -5.35
CA ARG A 397 1.28 19.59 -5.37
C ARG A 397 2.29 18.61 -4.75
N GLU A 398 3.58 18.88 -4.93
CA GLU A 398 4.64 18.01 -4.43
C GLU A 398 4.84 18.15 -2.93
N GLU A 399 4.79 19.38 -2.42
CA GLU A 399 4.86 19.70 -1.00
C GLU A 399 3.65 19.12 -0.24
N LEU A 400 2.46 19.20 -0.83
CA LEU A 400 1.23 18.66 -0.23
C LEU A 400 1.22 17.13 -0.18
N LEU A 401 1.49 16.42 -1.28
CA LEU A 401 1.56 14.94 -1.26
C LEU A 401 2.63 14.43 -0.30
N LYS A 402 3.82 15.04 -0.30
CA LYS A 402 4.92 14.66 0.60
C LYS A 402 4.61 15.05 2.07
N GLY A 403 3.76 16.05 2.27
CA GLY A 403 3.14 16.39 3.55
C GLY A 403 2.26 15.26 4.09
N MET A 404 1.33 14.79 3.25
CA MET A 404 0.41 13.68 3.56
C MET A 404 1.16 12.36 3.79
N LEU A 405 2.15 12.03 2.94
CA LEU A 405 2.97 10.80 3.05
C LEU A 405 3.95 10.78 4.24
N CYS A 406 3.96 11.81 5.08
CA CYS A 406 4.62 11.76 6.39
C CYS A 406 3.69 11.26 7.52
N ALA A 407 2.39 11.07 7.26
CA ALA A 407 1.50 10.28 8.11
C ALA A 407 1.85 8.78 8.03
N ASP A 408 1.33 8.00 8.95
CA ASP A 408 1.44 6.54 8.98
C ASP A 408 0.18 5.89 8.39
N LEU A 409 -0.99 6.49 8.64
CA LEU A 409 -2.27 6.15 8.01
C LEU A 409 -2.88 7.38 7.31
N VAL A 410 -3.35 7.22 6.06
CA VAL A 410 -4.17 8.23 5.36
C VAL A 410 -5.55 7.66 5.02
N GLY A 411 -6.62 8.30 5.51
CA GLY A 411 -8.00 7.86 5.35
C GLY A 411 -8.83 8.73 4.39
N PHE A 412 -9.75 8.09 3.68
CA PHE A 412 -10.68 8.73 2.74
C PHE A 412 -12.12 8.23 2.94
N GLN A 413 -13.11 9.08 2.65
CA GLN A 413 -14.53 8.70 2.70
C GLN A 413 -14.87 7.54 1.73
N PHE A 414 -14.32 7.55 0.51
CA PHE A 414 -14.65 6.60 -0.57
C PHE A 414 -13.42 6.20 -1.41
N PHE A 415 -13.45 5.00 -1.98
CA PHE A 415 -12.39 4.44 -2.84
C PHE A 415 -12.09 5.27 -4.10
N GLU A 416 -13.06 6.04 -4.61
CA GLU A 416 -12.84 7.03 -5.69
C GLU A 416 -11.67 7.96 -5.36
N TYR A 417 -11.60 8.42 -4.11
CA TYR A 417 -10.64 9.41 -3.63
C TYR A 417 -9.28 8.77 -3.28
N GLU A 418 -9.30 7.59 -2.65
CA GLU A 418 -8.07 6.82 -2.39
C GLU A 418 -7.34 6.47 -3.70
N ARG A 419 -8.07 5.93 -4.68
CA ARG A 419 -7.54 5.65 -6.03
C ARG A 419 -6.94 6.91 -6.67
N HIS A 420 -7.62 8.06 -6.56
CA HIS A 420 -7.07 9.31 -7.07
C HIS A 420 -5.79 9.77 -6.34
N PHE A 421 -5.68 9.54 -5.03
CA PHE A 421 -4.44 9.77 -4.28
C PHE A 421 -3.31 8.82 -4.71
N LEU A 422 -3.62 7.53 -4.93
CA LEU A 422 -2.66 6.54 -5.45
C LEU A 422 -2.14 6.94 -6.84
N THR A 423 -3.03 7.24 -7.80
CA THR A 423 -2.65 7.71 -9.14
C THR A 423 -1.83 9.03 -9.05
N CYS A 424 -2.08 9.90 -8.06
CA CYS A 424 -1.25 11.08 -7.83
C CYS A 424 0.15 10.73 -7.31
N CYS A 425 0.27 9.86 -6.31
CA CYS A 425 1.55 9.39 -5.79
C CYS A 425 2.38 8.70 -6.89
N LYS A 426 1.76 7.86 -7.71
CA LYS A 426 2.40 7.20 -8.85
C LYS A 426 2.82 8.19 -9.95
N ARG A 427 1.91 9.02 -10.45
CA ARG A 427 2.19 9.93 -11.59
C ARG A 427 3.03 11.17 -11.23
N ILE A 428 3.01 11.65 -9.99
CA ILE A 428 3.74 12.86 -9.57
C ILE A 428 5.05 12.50 -8.83
N LEU A 429 5.07 11.44 -8.03
CA LEU A 429 6.23 11.08 -7.19
C LEU A 429 6.94 9.79 -7.61
N GLY A 430 6.41 9.02 -8.56
CA GLY A 430 7.01 7.75 -9.02
C GLY A 430 6.93 6.60 -8.00
N LEU A 431 6.03 6.73 -7.02
CA LEU A 431 5.84 5.77 -5.94
C LEU A 431 4.92 4.63 -6.37
N ASP A 432 5.20 3.43 -5.88
CA ASP A 432 4.34 2.26 -6.05
C ASP A 432 3.50 2.04 -4.79
N TYR A 433 2.42 1.28 -4.96
CA TYR A 433 1.59 0.81 -3.86
C TYR A 433 1.41 -0.71 -3.95
N HIS A 434 1.18 -1.34 -2.81
CA HIS A 434 1.02 -2.78 -2.69
C HIS A 434 -0.14 -3.13 -1.75
N PHE A 435 -0.76 -4.28 -1.98
CA PHE A 435 -1.82 -4.82 -1.13
C PHE A 435 -1.24 -5.71 -0.02
N LYS A 436 -1.93 -5.77 1.11
CA LYS A 436 -1.56 -6.55 2.30
C LYS A 436 -2.69 -7.50 2.72
N LYS A 437 -2.36 -8.48 3.57
CA LYS A 437 -3.35 -9.36 4.22
C LYS A 437 -4.35 -8.51 5.01
N GLY A 438 -5.65 -8.82 4.86
CA GLY A 438 -6.76 -8.00 5.35
C GLY A 438 -7.25 -6.92 4.37
N GLY A 439 -6.81 -6.93 3.10
CA GLY A 439 -7.30 -6.01 2.06
C GLY A 439 -6.67 -4.61 2.07
N PHE A 440 -5.89 -4.28 3.10
CA PHE A 440 -5.17 -3.02 3.24
C PHE A 440 -4.28 -2.67 2.04
N VAL A 441 -4.29 -1.40 1.66
CA VAL A 441 -3.34 -0.83 0.69
C VAL A 441 -2.26 -0.05 1.44
N SER A 442 -1.01 -0.09 0.96
CA SER A 442 0.02 0.84 1.42
C SER A 442 0.99 1.28 0.33
N VAL A 443 1.49 2.51 0.48
CA VAL A 443 2.49 3.15 -0.39
C VAL A 443 3.87 3.03 0.26
N ASP A 444 4.86 2.54 -0.47
CA ASP A 444 6.26 2.55 -0.01
C ASP A 444 6.84 3.97 -0.15
N TYR A 445 7.18 4.62 0.98
CA TYR A 445 7.71 5.97 1.01
C TYR A 445 8.93 6.09 1.93
N LEU A 446 10.12 6.19 1.31
CA LEU A 446 11.40 6.41 1.99
C LEU A 446 11.67 5.38 3.12
N GLY A 447 11.53 4.09 2.82
CA GLY A 447 11.71 3.01 3.80
C GLY A 447 10.62 2.94 4.88
N ARG A 448 9.52 3.71 4.74
CA ARG A 448 8.29 3.59 5.55
C ARG A 448 7.17 3.04 4.67
N GLU A 449 6.25 2.30 5.28
CA GLU A 449 5.01 1.87 4.65
C GLU A 449 3.89 2.81 5.12
N VAL A 450 3.30 3.61 4.23
CA VAL A 450 2.16 4.47 4.55
C VAL A 450 0.88 3.71 4.24
N ALA A 451 0.11 3.35 5.26
CA ALA A 451 -1.16 2.65 5.10
C ALA A 451 -2.26 3.58 4.61
N LEU A 452 -3.23 3.03 3.87
CA LEU A 452 -4.45 3.71 3.45
C LEU A 452 -5.69 3.00 4.02
N ARG A 453 -6.73 3.77 4.36
CA ARG A 453 -8.06 3.25 4.74
C ARG A 453 -9.16 3.98 3.96
N VAL A 454 -10.16 3.23 3.53
CA VAL A 454 -11.44 3.77 3.05
C VAL A 454 -12.53 3.44 4.06
N GLY A 455 -13.36 4.43 4.37
CA GLY A 455 -14.53 4.29 5.22
C GLY A 455 -15.09 5.66 5.55
N HIS A 456 -16.34 5.91 5.20
CA HIS A 456 -16.95 7.22 5.43
C HIS A 456 -17.39 7.38 6.89
N ALA A 457 -17.32 8.61 7.39
CA ALA A 457 -17.92 8.94 8.68
C ALA A 457 -19.44 8.66 8.68
N CYS A 458 -20.01 8.39 9.84
CA CYS A 458 -21.45 8.26 10.04
C CYS A 458 -21.98 9.44 10.87
N MET A 459 -23.30 9.57 10.97
CA MET A 459 -23.89 10.50 11.93
C MET A 459 -24.01 9.87 13.33
N HIS A 460 -24.19 10.68 14.36
CA HIS A 460 -24.46 10.21 15.71
C HIS A 460 -25.97 9.94 15.89
N TYR A 461 -26.42 8.74 15.50
CA TYR A 461 -27.84 8.37 15.44
C TYR A 461 -28.61 8.66 16.73
N ASP A 462 -28.20 8.10 17.88
CA ASP A 462 -28.98 8.16 19.12
C ASP A 462 -29.13 9.59 19.68
N TYR A 463 -28.04 10.37 19.68
CA TYR A 463 -28.09 11.78 20.05
C TYR A 463 -29.01 12.58 19.12
N SER A 464 -28.94 12.35 17.81
CA SER A 464 -29.82 13.02 16.86
C SER A 464 -31.28 12.57 17.02
N MET A 465 -31.54 11.31 17.32
CA MET A 465 -32.88 10.79 17.63
C MET A 465 -33.45 11.45 18.89
N GLN A 466 -32.65 11.54 19.96
CA GLN A 466 -33.02 12.25 21.19
C GLN A 466 -33.32 13.74 20.91
N LYS A 467 -32.44 14.42 20.17
CA LYS A 467 -32.63 15.83 19.78
C LYS A 467 -33.86 16.06 18.91
N MET A 468 -34.14 15.16 17.97
CA MET A 468 -35.37 15.20 17.14
C MET A 468 -36.65 15.05 17.96
N GLN A 469 -36.60 14.60 19.22
CA GLN A 469 -37.74 14.44 20.13
C GLN A 469 -37.84 15.56 21.19
N GLU A 470 -36.92 16.52 21.24
CA GLU A 470 -37.00 17.63 22.21
C GLU A 470 -38.27 18.50 21.98
N PRO A 471 -39.00 18.92 23.03
CA PRO A 471 -40.25 19.68 22.88
C PRO A 471 -40.12 20.90 21.97
N ALA A 472 -39.06 21.69 22.11
CA ALA A 472 -38.80 22.85 21.25
C ALA A 472 -38.67 22.50 19.75
N VAL A 473 -38.15 21.31 19.42
CA VAL A 473 -38.06 20.81 18.03
C VAL A 473 -39.42 20.35 17.53
N VAL A 474 -40.22 19.69 18.38
CA VAL A 474 -41.57 19.23 18.04
C VAL A 474 -42.54 20.41 17.88
N GLU A 475 -42.53 21.37 18.80
CA GLU A 475 -43.32 22.61 18.74
C GLU A 475 -42.95 23.46 17.52
N ARG A 476 -41.64 23.63 17.25
CA ARG A 476 -41.18 24.37 16.06
C ARG A 476 -41.54 23.66 14.76
N ALA A 477 -41.52 22.32 14.74
CA ALA A 477 -42.00 21.54 13.61
C ALA A 477 -43.51 21.70 13.41
N GLN A 478 -44.31 21.67 14.48
CA GLN A 478 -45.76 21.89 14.38
C GLN A 478 -46.05 23.31 13.85
N ALA A 479 -45.44 24.35 14.41
CA ALA A 479 -45.63 25.72 13.94
C ALA A 479 -45.23 25.93 12.46
N LEU A 480 -44.21 25.21 11.97
CA LEU A 480 -43.84 25.20 10.55
C LEU A 480 -44.85 24.43 9.69
N ARG A 481 -45.44 23.33 10.20
CA ARG A 481 -46.51 22.59 9.50
C ARG A 481 -47.82 23.39 9.48
N ASP A 482 -48.19 24.05 10.57
CA ASP A 482 -49.35 24.93 10.67
C ASP A 482 -49.27 26.11 9.68
N HIS A 483 -48.05 26.64 9.46
CA HIS A 483 -47.80 27.74 8.52
C HIS A 483 -48.04 27.36 7.05
N TYR A 484 -47.65 26.14 6.62
CA TYR A 484 -47.89 25.67 5.24
C TYR A 484 -49.21 24.90 5.08
N GLY A 485 -49.73 24.30 6.15
CA GLY A 485 -50.90 23.40 6.16
C GLY A 485 -50.58 21.94 5.81
N ASP A 486 -51.44 21.01 6.27
CA ASP A 486 -51.26 19.56 6.09
C ASP A 486 -51.40 19.06 4.65
N ASN A 487 -52.11 19.84 3.83
CA ASN A 487 -52.39 19.56 2.42
C ASN A 487 -51.29 20.03 1.47
N VAL A 488 -50.26 20.75 1.97
CA VAL A 488 -49.13 21.21 1.17
C VAL A 488 -47.95 20.24 1.30
N ILE A 489 -47.35 19.87 0.18
CA ILE A 489 -46.14 19.05 0.12
C ILE A 489 -44.92 19.97 0.29
N VAL A 490 -44.22 19.83 1.40
CA VAL A 490 -43.03 20.59 1.74
C VAL A 490 -41.79 19.85 1.23
N TYR A 491 -41.21 20.36 0.14
CA TYR A 491 -39.87 19.97 -0.30
C TYR A 491 -38.87 20.81 0.48
N ALA A 492 -37.92 20.19 1.17
CA ALA A 492 -36.92 20.89 1.96
C ALA A 492 -35.50 20.65 1.48
N SER A 493 -34.63 21.61 1.76
CA SER A 493 -33.18 21.40 1.70
C SER A 493 -32.41 22.37 2.58
N VAL A 494 -31.23 21.93 3.02
CA VAL A 494 -30.29 22.68 3.86
C VAL A 494 -28.91 22.55 3.24
N ASP A 495 -28.48 23.59 2.53
CA ASP A 495 -27.25 23.61 1.75
C ASP A 495 -26.23 24.60 2.30
N ARG A 496 -24.93 24.39 1.98
CA ARG A 496 -23.94 25.45 2.05
C ARG A 496 -24.26 26.48 0.97
N CYS A 497 -24.14 27.78 1.28
CA CYS A 497 -24.23 28.83 0.28
C CYS A 497 -22.94 28.85 -0.58
N ASP A 498 -22.85 27.89 -1.51
CA ASP A 498 -21.77 27.67 -2.46
C ASP A 498 -22.37 27.17 -3.79
N ARG A 499 -21.74 27.49 -4.93
CA ARG A 499 -22.15 27.00 -6.25
C ARG A 499 -22.06 25.47 -6.34
N LEU A 500 -21.22 24.84 -5.52
CA LEU A 500 -21.12 23.38 -5.38
C LEU A 500 -22.41 22.71 -4.90
N SER A 501 -23.30 23.38 -4.15
CA SER A 501 -24.58 22.82 -3.71
C SER A 501 -25.67 22.81 -4.80
N GLY A 502 -25.42 23.43 -5.96
CA GLY A 502 -26.34 23.37 -7.11
C GLY A 502 -27.69 24.07 -6.92
N ILE A 503 -27.84 24.96 -5.92
CA ILE A 503 -29.13 25.59 -5.57
C ILE A 503 -29.80 26.28 -6.77
N GLY A 504 -29.02 26.93 -7.66
CA GLY A 504 -29.55 27.52 -8.89
C GLY A 504 -30.10 26.50 -9.90
N LEU A 505 -29.53 25.29 -9.97
CA LEU A 505 -30.06 24.18 -10.77
C LEU A 505 -31.37 23.66 -10.16
N LYS A 506 -31.44 23.59 -8.83
CA LYS A 506 -32.65 23.23 -8.06
C LYS A 506 -33.80 24.20 -8.32
N PHE A 507 -33.55 25.51 -8.23
CA PHE A 507 -34.56 26.55 -8.52
C PHE A 507 -35.02 26.51 -9.97
N ARG A 508 -34.11 26.28 -10.93
CA ARG A 508 -34.47 26.10 -12.35
C ARG A 508 -35.37 24.88 -12.57
N ALA A 509 -35.05 23.73 -11.97
CA ALA A 509 -35.87 22.53 -12.06
C ALA A 509 -37.23 22.72 -11.38
N TRP A 510 -37.26 23.34 -10.20
CA TRP A 510 -38.50 23.65 -9.49
C TRP A 510 -39.44 24.55 -10.31
N ARG A 511 -38.90 25.60 -10.95
CA ARG A 511 -39.68 26.45 -11.86
C ARG A 511 -40.29 25.66 -13.02
N LEU A 512 -39.49 24.82 -13.69
CA LEU A 512 -39.94 23.99 -14.81
C LEU A 512 -40.97 22.93 -14.40
N PHE A 513 -40.81 22.34 -13.20
CA PHE A 513 -41.80 21.43 -12.62
C PHE A 513 -43.16 22.12 -12.42
N LEU A 514 -43.18 23.36 -11.92
CA LEU A 514 -44.41 24.13 -11.75
C LEU A 514 -45.00 24.64 -13.07
N GLU A 515 -44.17 24.98 -14.06
CA GLU A 515 -44.62 25.30 -15.44
C GLU A 515 -45.29 24.09 -16.11
N GLN A 516 -44.77 22.88 -15.88
CA GLN A 516 -45.31 21.64 -16.44
C GLN A 516 -46.53 21.10 -15.67
N HIS A 517 -46.64 21.41 -14.36
CA HIS A 517 -47.73 20.94 -13.50
C HIS A 517 -48.45 22.10 -12.76
N PRO A 518 -49.23 22.96 -13.46
CA PRO A 518 -49.94 24.08 -12.84
C PRO A 518 -50.91 23.70 -11.71
N ASN A 519 -51.38 22.44 -11.69
CA ASN A 519 -52.22 21.88 -10.63
C ASN A 519 -51.48 21.60 -9.30
N VAL A 520 -50.16 21.83 -9.25
CA VAL A 520 -49.32 21.70 -8.05
C VAL A 520 -48.98 23.08 -7.43
N VAL A 521 -49.16 24.17 -8.17
CA VAL A 521 -49.01 25.54 -7.65
C VAL A 521 -49.97 25.76 -6.47
N GLY A 522 -49.46 26.32 -5.36
CA GLY A 522 -50.20 26.44 -4.11
C GLY A 522 -50.50 25.13 -3.36
N ARG A 523 -49.95 23.99 -3.82
CA ARG A 523 -50.06 22.66 -3.17
C ARG A 523 -48.70 22.02 -2.87
N ALA A 524 -47.60 22.61 -3.33
CA ALA A 524 -46.25 22.26 -2.92
C ALA A 524 -45.38 23.51 -2.80
N VAL A 525 -44.39 23.46 -1.92
CA VAL A 525 -43.45 24.56 -1.65
C VAL A 525 -42.02 24.02 -1.51
N LEU A 526 -41.04 24.75 -2.04
CA LEU A 526 -39.62 24.48 -1.84
C LEU A 526 -39.08 25.39 -0.74
N ARG A 527 -38.88 24.84 0.47
CA ARG A 527 -38.24 25.51 1.59
C ARG A 527 -36.74 25.25 1.57
N GLN A 528 -35.98 26.21 1.03
CA GLN A 528 -34.52 26.13 0.90
C GLN A 528 -33.84 27.00 1.96
N HIS A 529 -33.03 26.38 2.82
CA HIS A 529 -32.06 27.12 3.63
C HIS A 529 -30.66 27.07 2.99
N ALA A 530 -29.97 28.21 2.95
CA ALA A 530 -28.57 28.30 2.52
C ALA A 530 -27.69 28.89 3.64
N TYR A 531 -26.95 28.04 4.35
CA TYR A 531 -26.07 28.51 5.41
C TYR A 531 -24.79 29.13 4.83
N VAL A 532 -24.48 30.36 5.27
CA VAL A 532 -23.27 31.07 4.84
C VAL A 532 -22.05 30.46 5.56
N PRO A 533 -21.02 29.97 4.84
CA PRO A 533 -19.81 29.45 5.48
C PRO A 533 -19.04 30.59 6.16
N LYS A 534 -18.34 30.30 7.27
CA LYS A 534 -17.58 31.30 8.05
C LYS A 534 -16.20 31.67 7.47
N THR A 535 -15.93 31.33 6.21
CA THR A 535 -14.60 31.42 5.59
C THR A 535 -14.40 32.71 4.78
N HIS A 536 -13.22 32.96 4.20
CA HIS A 536 -12.97 34.18 3.40
C HIS A 536 -13.90 34.25 2.17
N SER A 537 -14.47 33.13 1.73
CA SER A 537 -15.54 33.07 0.73
C SER A 537 -16.87 33.72 1.17
N VAL A 538 -17.02 34.19 2.42
CA VAL A 538 -18.20 34.95 2.92
C VAL A 538 -18.69 36.01 1.92
N THR A 539 -17.81 36.79 1.30
CA THR A 539 -18.21 37.82 0.31
C THR A 539 -18.77 37.23 -0.99
N LEU A 540 -18.32 36.04 -1.40
CA LEU A 540 -18.87 35.33 -2.55
C LEU A 540 -20.19 34.61 -2.19
N ALA A 541 -20.27 34.05 -0.99
CA ALA A 541 -21.48 33.44 -0.47
C ALA A 541 -22.62 34.46 -0.29
N TYR A 542 -22.37 35.66 0.25
CA TYR A 542 -23.40 36.70 0.33
C TYR A 542 -23.84 37.24 -1.04
N LYS A 543 -22.93 37.30 -2.03
CA LYS A 543 -23.31 37.61 -3.42
C LYS A 543 -24.21 36.53 -4.00
N LEU A 544 -23.82 35.26 -3.87
CA LEU A 544 -24.62 34.11 -4.31
C LEU A 544 -25.97 34.04 -3.59
N ALA A 545 -26.02 34.37 -2.30
CA ALA A 545 -27.28 34.47 -1.55
C ALA A 545 -28.20 35.54 -2.14
N SER A 546 -27.68 36.74 -2.45
CA SER A 546 -28.47 37.80 -3.09
C SER A 546 -28.90 37.46 -4.52
N GLU A 547 -28.03 36.80 -5.30
CA GLU A 547 -28.36 36.22 -6.61
C GLU A 547 -29.51 35.20 -6.49
N LEU A 548 -29.46 34.32 -5.49
CA LEU A 548 -30.49 33.30 -5.24
C LEU A 548 -31.81 33.88 -4.69
N THR A 549 -31.77 34.90 -3.84
CA THR A 549 -32.96 35.63 -3.37
C THR A 549 -33.73 36.22 -4.56
N GLN A 550 -33.03 36.96 -5.44
CA GLN A 550 -33.66 37.56 -6.63
C GLN A 550 -34.28 36.50 -7.57
N ILE A 551 -33.65 35.33 -7.70
CA ILE A 551 -34.20 34.23 -8.49
C ILE A 551 -35.45 33.62 -7.82
N ALA A 552 -35.45 33.46 -6.49
CA ALA A 552 -36.60 32.94 -5.75
C ALA A 552 -37.79 33.92 -5.79
N GLU A 553 -37.53 35.21 -5.60
CA GLU A 553 -38.52 36.30 -5.70
C GLU A 553 -39.15 36.34 -7.09
N ALA A 554 -38.34 36.36 -8.16
CA ALA A 554 -38.84 36.37 -9.53
C ALA A 554 -39.65 35.10 -9.89
N ILE A 555 -39.35 33.95 -9.29
CA ILE A 555 -40.16 32.73 -9.45
C ILE A 555 -41.49 32.84 -8.69
N ASN A 556 -41.48 33.37 -7.47
CA ASN A 556 -42.72 33.61 -6.69
C ASN A 556 -43.63 34.63 -7.40
N GLU A 557 -43.06 35.71 -7.96
CA GLU A 557 -43.80 36.67 -8.81
C GLU A 557 -44.40 36.01 -10.06
N GLN A 558 -43.64 35.13 -10.74
CA GLN A 558 -44.12 34.40 -11.91
C GLN A 558 -45.37 33.54 -11.64
N PHE A 559 -45.48 32.94 -10.44
CA PHE A 559 -46.61 32.08 -10.08
C PHE A 559 -47.69 32.77 -9.22
N GLY A 560 -47.45 34.00 -8.75
CA GLY A 560 -48.40 34.78 -7.95
C GLY A 560 -48.60 34.28 -6.51
N CYS A 561 -47.73 33.39 -6.02
CA CYS A 561 -47.72 32.88 -4.65
C CYS A 561 -46.33 32.40 -4.23
N GLU A 562 -46.10 32.22 -2.93
CA GLU A 562 -44.84 31.66 -2.44
C GLU A 562 -44.74 30.17 -2.80
N VAL A 563 -43.90 29.88 -3.80
CA VAL A 563 -43.56 28.51 -4.22
C VAL A 563 -42.11 28.14 -3.88
N ILE A 564 -41.25 29.14 -3.66
CA ILE A 564 -39.92 28.99 -3.06
C ILE A 564 -39.84 29.89 -1.83
N HIS A 565 -39.68 29.29 -0.65
CA HIS A 565 -39.34 30.02 0.56
C HIS A 565 -37.82 29.88 0.79
N PHE A 566 -37.07 30.92 0.44
CA PHE A 566 -35.61 30.93 0.53
C PHE A 566 -35.12 31.76 1.72
N GLU A 567 -34.35 31.13 2.61
CA GLU A 567 -33.63 31.81 3.68
C GLU A 567 -32.12 31.59 3.55
N SER A 568 -31.33 32.59 3.94
CA SER A 568 -29.87 32.48 4.00
C SER A 568 -29.31 33.08 5.29
N GLY A 569 -28.28 32.45 5.84
CA GLY A 569 -27.69 32.83 7.13
C GLY A 569 -27.54 31.66 8.11
N PRO A 570 -27.23 31.92 9.39
CA PRO A 570 -27.08 30.88 10.40
C PRO A 570 -28.42 30.17 10.67
N LEU A 571 -28.38 28.84 10.74
CA LEU A 571 -29.53 27.99 11.08
C LEU A 571 -29.32 27.40 12.48
N SER A 572 -30.32 27.52 13.36
CA SER A 572 -30.24 26.89 14.68
C SER A 572 -30.35 25.36 14.57
N ALA A 573 -29.91 24.61 15.58
CA ALA A 573 -30.12 23.17 15.60
C ALA A 573 -31.63 22.83 15.63
N VAL A 574 -32.41 23.61 16.37
CA VAL A 574 -33.87 23.44 16.49
C VAL A 574 -34.57 23.68 15.16
N ASP A 575 -34.26 24.77 14.45
CA ASP A 575 -34.85 25.08 13.14
C ASP A 575 -34.44 24.06 12.07
N ARG A 576 -33.18 23.58 12.10
CA ARG A 576 -32.69 22.53 11.20
C ARG A 576 -33.49 21.24 11.38
N MET A 577 -33.62 20.78 12.61
CA MET A 577 -34.31 19.54 12.95
C MET A 577 -35.82 19.66 12.71
N ALA A 578 -36.43 20.80 13.05
CA ALA A 578 -37.83 21.07 12.78
C ALA A 578 -38.13 21.07 11.27
N LEU A 579 -37.28 21.69 10.44
CA LEU A 579 -37.40 21.64 8.98
C LEU A 579 -37.32 20.20 8.45
N LEU A 580 -36.35 19.40 8.92
CA LEU A 580 -36.22 17.99 8.53
C LEU A 580 -37.40 17.12 9.03
N ARG A 581 -38.08 17.49 10.12
CA ARG A 581 -39.32 16.84 10.60
C ARG A 581 -40.57 17.25 9.81
N VAL A 582 -40.65 18.49 9.32
CA VAL A 582 -41.81 18.94 8.52
C VAL A 582 -41.76 18.46 7.08
N ALA A 583 -40.57 18.35 6.49
CA ALA A 583 -40.37 18.03 5.08
C ALA A 583 -40.98 16.68 4.66
N ASP A 584 -41.78 16.70 3.60
CA ASP A 584 -42.34 15.50 2.96
C ASP A 584 -41.36 14.90 1.93
N VAL A 585 -40.47 15.74 1.37
CA VAL A 585 -39.40 15.37 0.44
C VAL A 585 -38.11 16.13 0.79
N LEU A 586 -36.96 15.45 0.86
CA LEU A 586 -35.63 16.08 0.92
C LEU A 586 -34.99 16.15 -0.47
N LEU A 587 -34.31 17.25 -0.80
CA LEU A 587 -33.71 17.49 -2.12
C LEU A 587 -32.24 17.97 -2.05
N ASP A 588 -31.28 17.05 -2.23
CA ASP A 588 -29.84 17.34 -2.41
C ASP A 588 -29.49 17.39 -3.90
N THR A 589 -29.05 18.55 -4.39
CA THR A 589 -28.62 18.79 -5.78
C THR A 589 -27.12 19.09 -5.92
N SER A 590 -26.31 18.67 -4.95
CA SER A 590 -24.86 18.97 -4.91
C SER A 590 -24.16 18.57 -6.20
N VAL A 591 -23.54 19.53 -6.87
CA VAL A 591 -22.77 19.38 -8.12
C VAL A 591 -21.48 18.58 -7.88
N LYS A 592 -20.87 18.73 -6.70
CA LYS A 592 -19.90 17.78 -6.11
C LYS A 592 -19.89 18.00 -4.60
N SER A 593 -19.97 16.92 -3.83
CA SER A 593 -19.77 16.94 -2.38
C SER A 593 -18.84 15.80 -1.95
N GLY A 594 -18.30 15.91 -0.73
CA GLY A 594 -17.67 14.80 -0.01
C GLY A 594 -18.75 13.88 0.52
N LEU A 595 -18.95 13.87 1.84
CA LEU A 595 -20.12 13.27 2.46
C LEU A 595 -21.12 14.37 2.87
N ASN A 596 -22.35 14.31 2.36
CA ASN A 596 -23.45 15.14 2.87
C ASN A 596 -24.17 14.37 3.99
N LEU A 597 -24.22 14.94 5.21
CA LEU A 597 -24.90 14.33 6.36
C LEU A 597 -26.38 14.72 6.48
N VAL A 598 -26.87 15.73 5.74
CA VAL A 598 -28.28 16.17 5.83
C VAL A 598 -29.27 15.05 5.43
N PRO A 599 -29.02 14.22 4.40
CA PRO A 599 -29.85 13.04 4.11
C PRO A 599 -29.87 12.00 5.25
N PHE A 600 -28.76 11.83 5.97
CA PHE A 600 -28.70 10.95 7.13
C PHE A 600 -29.55 11.52 8.28
N GLU A 601 -29.40 12.81 8.61
CA GLU A 601 -30.23 13.49 9.61
C GLU A 601 -31.72 13.44 9.26
N TYR A 602 -32.09 13.47 7.97
CA TYR A 602 -33.47 13.37 7.52
C TYR A 602 -34.08 11.99 7.77
N TYR A 603 -33.36 10.89 7.52
CA TYR A 603 -33.85 9.54 7.86
C TYR A 603 -34.08 9.39 9.37
N VAL A 604 -33.24 9.99 10.21
CA VAL A 604 -33.49 10.08 11.66
C VAL A 604 -34.73 10.95 11.98
N ALA A 605 -34.92 12.06 11.26
CA ALA A 605 -36.12 12.89 11.40
C ALA A 605 -37.42 12.14 11.01
N ARG A 606 -37.36 11.22 10.03
CA ARG A 606 -38.48 10.31 9.68
C ARG A 606 -38.71 9.29 10.79
N ALA A 607 -37.66 8.59 11.22
CA ALA A 607 -37.74 7.57 12.27
C ALA A 607 -38.19 8.13 13.64
N ALA A 608 -37.97 9.43 13.89
CA ALA A 608 -38.44 10.15 15.07
C ALA A 608 -39.93 10.59 15.01
N LEU A 609 -40.71 10.12 14.01
CA LEU A 609 -42.15 10.32 13.92
C LEU A 609 -42.91 9.11 14.48
N PRO A 610 -44.07 9.30 15.15
CA PRO A 610 -44.90 8.18 15.61
C PRO A 610 -45.33 7.27 14.44
N PRO A 611 -45.40 5.93 14.62
CA PRO A 611 -45.89 5.01 13.58
C PRO A 611 -47.31 5.31 13.10
N THR A 612 -48.11 5.98 13.94
CA THR A 612 -49.49 6.42 13.64
C THR A 612 -49.58 7.77 12.94
N SER A 613 -48.46 8.48 12.72
CA SER A 613 -48.49 9.80 12.07
C SER A 613 -48.75 9.66 10.57
N PRO A 614 -49.70 10.42 9.97
CA PRO A 614 -49.89 10.45 8.52
C PRO A 614 -48.68 11.02 7.76
N THR A 615 -47.74 11.67 8.46
CA THR A 615 -46.45 12.11 7.90
C THR A 615 -45.35 11.03 7.91
N ASN A 616 -45.53 9.89 8.59
CA ASN A 616 -44.52 8.83 8.62
C ASN A 616 -44.41 8.11 7.26
N LEU A 617 -45.55 7.97 6.55
CA LEU A 617 -45.59 7.51 5.15
C LEU A 617 -45.20 8.60 4.13
N ARG A 618 -44.66 9.75 4.58
CA ARG A 618 -44.14 10.82 3.73
C ARG A 618 -42.65 11.03 4.05
N GLY A 619 -41.78 10.80 3.08
CA GLY A 619 -40.34 10.80 3.34
C GLY A 619 -39.45 10.55 2.15
N ALA A 620 -39.80 11.04 0.96
CA ALA A 620 -38.96 10.81 -0.21
C ALA A 620 -37.62 11.57 -0.10
N VAL A 621 -36.56 11.00 -0.64
CA VAL A 621 -35.23 11.64 -0.72
C VAL A 621 -34.78 11.65 -2.17
N ILE A 622 -34.40 12.81 -2.67
CA ILE A 622 -33.74 13.00 -3.96
C ILE A 622 -32.28 13.36 -3.69
N CYS A 623 -31.35 12.56 -4.21
CA CYS A 623 -29.91 12.66 -3.96
C CYS A 623 -29.13 12.85 -5.26
N SER A 624 -28.26 13.85 -5.33
CA SER A 624 -27.30 13.98 -6.43
C SER A 624 -26.31 12.81 -6.49
N GLU A 625 -26.11 12.22 -7.67
CA GLU A 625 -25.08 11.19 -7.93
C GLU A 625 -23.64 11.68 -7.67
N PHE A 626 -23.43 13.00 -7.60
CA PHE A 626 -22.15 13.64 -7.27
C PHE A 626 -21.98 13.94 -5.77
N SER A 627 -22.99 13.60 -4.95
CA SER A 627 -22.93 13.64 -3.48
C SER A 627 -22.53 12.28 -2.93
N GLY A 628 -21.68 12.21 -1.90
CA GLY A 628 -21.22 10.94 -1.34
C GLY A 628 -22.34 10.07 -0.77
N CYS A 629 -23.41 10.70 -0.27
CA CYS A 629 -24.56 9.99 0.30
C CYS A 629 -25.27 9.08 -0.71
N SER A 630 -25.23 9.37 -2.02
CA SER A 630 -25.84 8.53 -3.05
C SER A 630 -25.14 7.17 -3.24
N ARG A 631 -23.92 7.02 -2.70
CA ARG A 631 -23.14 5.75 -2.72
C ARG A 631 -23.51 4.83 -1.54
N VAL A 632 -24.37 5.31 -0.64
CA VAL A 632 -24.67 4.70 0.66
C VAL A 632 -26.19 4.51 0.86
N LEU A 633 -26.96 5.57 0.58
CA LEU A 633 -28.40 5.65 0.82
C LEU A 633 -29.18 5.20 -0.43
N ILE A 634 -29.29 3.87 -0.60
CA ILE A 634 -29.84 3.20 -1.78
C ILE A 634 -31.36 3.31 -1.94
N GLY A 635 -32.08 3.72 -0.89
CA GLY A 635 -33.51 4.04 -0.94
C GLY A 635 -33.80 5.34 -1.68
N SER A 636 -32.84 6.28 -1.73
CA SER A 636 -33.01 7.59 -2.36
C SER A 636 -33.14 7.55 -3.89
N LEU A 637 -33.80 8.56 -4.45
CA LEU A 637 -33.89 8.79 -5.90
C LEU A 637 -32.61 9.49 -6.37
N SER A 638 -31.69 8.71 -6.96
CA SER A 638 -30.44 9.22 -7.52
C SER A 638 -30.69 10.07 -8.77
N VAL A 639 -30.15 11.29 -8.81
CA VAL A 639 -30.31 12.25 -9.91
C VAL A 639 -28.99 12.87 -10.36
N ASN A 640 -28.91 13.20 -11.64
CA ASN A 640 -27.89 14.09 -12.16
C ASN A 640 -28.44 15.54 -12.15
N PRO A 641 -27.95 16.46 -11.28
CA PRO A 641 -28.50 17.81 -11.15
C PRO A 641 -28.29 18.69 -12.40
N TRP A 642 -27.38 18.33 -13.31
CA TRP A 642 -27.20 19.02 -14.59
C TRP A 642 -28.29 18.66 -15.61
N ASN A 643 -28.92 17.48 -15.49
CA ASN A 643 -30.05 17.09 -16.33
C ASN A 643 -31.35 17.60 -15.70
N THR A 644 -31.72 18.83 -16.05
CA THR A 644 -32.88 19.53 -15.47
C THR A 644 -34.19 18.76 -15.70
N ASP A 645 -34.36 18.11 -16.85
CA ASP A 645 -35.58 17.37 -17.18
C ASP A 645 -35.73 16.11 -16.31
N LYS A 646 -34.65 15.34 -16.12
CA LYS A 646 -34.64 14.21 -15.17
C LYS A 646 -34.84 14.66 -13.73
N LEU A 647 -34.37 15.84 -13.35
CA LEU A 647 -34.59 16.40 -12.02
C LEU A 647 -36.07 16.79 -11.82
N VAL A 648 -36.74 17.34 -12.84
CA VAL A 648 -38.20 17.58 -12.84
C VAL A 648 -38.97 16.27 -12.68
N VAL A 649 -38.62 15.22 -13.43
CA VAL A 649 -39.23 13.89 -13.31
C VAL A 649 -39.04 13.32 -11.90
N ALA A 650 -37.83 13.38 -11.33
CA ALA A 650 -37.60 12.90 -9.96
C ALA A 650 -38.38 13.69 -8.89
N ILE A 651 -38.56 15.00 -9.07
CA ILE A 651 -39.40 15.85 -8.20
C ILE A 651 -40.88 15.42 -8.30
N GLN A 652 -41.35 15.09 -9.49
CA GLN A 652 -42.70 14.58 -9.75
C GLN A 652 -42.91 13.18 -9.13
N ASP A 653 -41.97 12.25 -9.37
CA ASP A 653 -42.01 10.87 -8.88
C ASP A 653 -41.96 10.82 -7.36
N ALA A 654 -41.07 11.59 -6.72
CA ALA A 654 -41.00 11.71 -5.25
C ALA A 654 -42.34 12.07 -4.61
N LYS A 655 -43.14 12.93 -5.27
CA LYS A 655 -44.50 13.30 -4.85
C LYS A 655 -45.52 12.21 -5.12
N HIS A 656 -45.41 11.46 -6.22
CA HIS A 656 -46.29 10.33 -6.52
C HIS A 656 -46.02 9.12 -5.60
N MET A 657 -44.80 9.00 -5.06
CA MET A 657 -44.40 7.97 -4.11
C MET A 657 -44.87 8.22 -2.67
N LEU A 658 -45.32 9.43 -2.31
CA LEU A 658 -45.82 9.72 -0.97
C LEU A 658 -47.04 8.85 -0.63
N GLY A 659 -46.99 8.12 0.47
CA GLY A 659 -48.04 7.17 0.87
C GLY A 659 -47.98 5.80 0.19
N THR A 660 -46.99 5.50 -0.67
CA THR A 660 -46.86 4.18 -1.30
C THR A 660 -46.06 3.19 -0.44
N PRO A 661 -46.32 1.87 -0.54
CA PRO A 661 -45.50 0.86 0.13
C PRO A 661 -44.05 0.83 -0.39
N GLU A 662 -43.79 1.21 -1.65
CA GLU A 662 -42.43 1.29 -2.18
C GLU A 662 -41.59 2.35 -1.43
N LEU A 663 -42.20 3.49 -1.08
CA LEU A 663 -41.53 4.51 -0.28
C LEU A 663 -41.23 4.01 1.14
N ALA A 664 -42.14 3.26 1.76
CA ALA A 664 -41.91 2.64 3.06
C ALA A 664 -40.72 1.64 3.03
N GLU A 665 -40.63 0.81 2.00
CA GLU A 665 -39.51 -0.14 1.80
C GLU A 665 -38.16 0.54 1.51
N ARG A 666 -38.17 1.76 0.95
CA ARG A 666 -36.97 2.59 0.76
C ARG A 666 -36.55 3.27 2.06
N LEU A 667 -37.51 3.88 2.75
CA LEU A 667 -37.33 4.49 4.07
C LEU A 667 -36.78 3.47 5.07
N TYR A 668 -37.35 2.27 5.13
CA TYR A 668 -36.91 1.21 6.04
C TYR A 668 -35.45 0.80 5.81
N ARG A 669 -35.04 0.56 4.56
CA ARG A 669 -33.66 0.16 4.23
C ARG A 669 -32.65 1.23 4.62
N ASP A 670 -32.85 2.48 4.21
CA ASP A 670 -31.89 3.54 4.53
C ASP A 670 -31.93 3.89 6.03
N THR A 671 -33.08 3.83 6.69
CA THR A 671 -33.17 4.01 8.15
C THR A 671 -32.41 2.91 8.90
N ALA A 672 -32.60 1.64 8.53
CA ALA A 672 -31.90 0.50 9.13
C ALA A 672 -30.38 0.60 8.93
N TYR A 673 -29.93 1.13 7.79
CA TYR A 673 -28.52 1.46 7.57
C TYR A 673 -28.04 2.55 8.55
N VAL A 674 -28.73 3.70 8.60
CA VAL A 674 -28.33 4.85 9.43
C VAL A 674 -28.40 4.54 10.94
N SER A 675 -29.26 3.62 11.38
CA SER A 675 -29.34 3.18 12.78
C SER A 675 -28.33 2.08 13.16
N SER A 676 -27.78 1.32 12.20
CA SER A 676 -26.82 0.24 12.48
C SER A 676 -25.36 0.70 12.40
N HIS A 677 -25.07 1.72 11.59
CA HIS A 677 -23.71 2.23 11.41
C HIS A 677 -23.36 3.40 12.35
N SER A 678 -22.68 3.11 13.46
CA SER A 678 -22.27 4.11 14.45
C SER A 678 -21.02 4.92 14.06
N LEU A 679 -21.07 6.23 14.31
CA LEU A 679 -19.89 7.12 14.24
C LEU A 679 -18.77 6.72 15.21
N LEU A 680 -19.10 6.14 16.37
CA LEU A 680 -18.09 5.69 17.34
C LEU A 680 -17.27 4.54 16.76
N SER A 681 -17.93 3.50 16.25
CA SER A 681 -17.27 2.34 15.62
C SER A 681 -16.40 2.75 14.42
N TRP A 682 -16.87 3.64 13.54
CA TRP A 682 -16.04 4.17 12.45
C TRP A 682 -14.74 4.82 12.96
N ALA A 683 -14.82 5.54 14.09
CA ALA A 683 -13.68 6.23 14.67
C ALA A 683 -12.75 5.27 15.43
N GLU A 684 -13.29 4.29 16.14
CA GLU A 684 -12.53 3.23 16.80
C GLU A 684 -11.77 2.36 15.78
N ASP A 685 -12.43 1.96 14.68
CA ASP A 685 -11.78 1.27 13.57
C ASP A 685 -10.58 2.08 13.02
N PHE A 686 -10.76 3.39 12.77
CA PHE A 686 -9.67 4.24 12.27
C PHE A 686 -8.53 4.33 13.28
N LEU A 687 -8.83 4.38 14.58
CA LEU A 687 -7.82 4.40 15.65
C LEU A 687 -7.10 3.05 15.79
N CYS A 688 -7.79 1.93 15.59
CA CYS A 688 -7.21 0.59 15.52
C CYS A 688 -6.29 0.44 14.30
N ASP A 689 -6.72 0.90 13.13
CA ASP A 689 -5.89 0.92 11.92
C ASP A 689 -4.71 1.88 12.02
N LEU A 690 -4.88 3.02 12.70
CA LEU A 690 -3.77 3.93 13.01
C LEU A 690 -2.79 3.24 13.96
N ARG A 691 -3.27 2.53 14.99
CA ARG A 691 -2.42 1.71 15.87
C ARG A 691 -1.69 0.60 15.11
N ARG A 692 -2.33 -0.03 14.12
CA ARG A 692 -1.76 -1.05 13.21
C ARG A 692 -0.73 -0.48 12.22
N ALA A 693 -0.93 0.75 11.77
CA ALA A 693 -0.02 1.46 10.86
C ALA A 693 1.22 2.05 11.55
N ARG A 694 1.27 2.00 12.89
CA ARG A 694 2.34 2.58 13.72
C ARG A 694 3.74 2.18 13.24
N LYS A 695 4.64 3.16 13.28
CA LYS A 695 6.09 3.02 13.10
C LYS A 695 6.64 1.82 13.89
N LYS A 696 7.33 0.91 13.19
CA LYS A 696 7.91 -0.32 13.75
C LYS A 696 9.05 0.04 14.70
N ALA A 697 9.15 -0.62 15.86
CA ALA A 697 10.17 -0.30 16.87
C ALA A 697 11.61 -0.57 16.37
N GLU A 698 11.80 -1.68 15.64
CA GLU A 698 13.05 -2.16 15.01
C GLU A 698 13.59 -1.25 13.88
N MET A 699 13.07 -0.02 13.76
CA MET A 699 13.37 0.92 12.68
C MET A 699 13.79 2.29 13.23
N MET A 700 14.97 2.75 12.84
CA MET A 700 15.45 4.09 13.09
C MET A 700 14.78 5.11 12.16
N TYR A 701 14.16 6.14 12.74
CA TYR A 701 13.51 7.22 11.99
C TYR A 701 14.39 8.48 11.91
N ILE A 702 14.86 8.79 10.70
CA ILE A 702 15.76 9.92 10.41
C ILE A 702 15.04 11.00 9.60
N THR A 703 15.29 12.25 9.97
CA THR A 703 14.74 13.45 9.32
C THR A 703 15.75 14.08 8.35
N TYR A 704 15.34 14.42 7.13
CA TYR A 704 16.20 15.05 6.13
C TYR A 704 15.51 16.19 5.37
N GLY A 705 16.26 17.23 4.98
CA GLY A 705 15.76 18.37 4.21
C GLY A 705 15.25 19.54 5.08
N PHE A 706 14.86 20.64 4.41
CA PHE A 706 14.48 21.91 5.06
C PHE A 706 13.17 22.46 4.48
N GLY A 707 12.38 23.15 5.32
CA GLY A 707 11.07 23.68 4.93
C GLY A 707 10.13 22.59 4.41
N ALA A 708 9.37 22.88 3.35
CA ALA A 708 8.52 21.88 2.69
C ALA A 708 9.31 20.79 1.91
N ASN A 709 10.65 20.87 1.91
CA ASN A 709 11.53 19.78 1.49
C ASN A 709 11.99 18.85 2.63
N PHE A 710 11.44 19.01 3.84
CA PHE A 710 11.58 18.05 4.93
C PHE A 710 10.95 16.68 4.58
N ARG A 711 11.60 15.59 5.00
CA ARG A 711 11.15 14.20 4.84
C ARG A 711 11.47 13.41 6.11
N LEU A 712 10.62 12.42 6.41
CA LEU A 712 10.89 11.37 7.40
C LEU A 712 11.21 10.06 6.67
N MET A 713 12.34 9.45 6.99
CA MET A 713 12.85 8.21 6.40
C MET A 713 12.93 7.12 7.47
N GLY A 714 12.50 5.90 7.13
CA GLY A 714 12.67 4.71 7.96
C GLY A 714 13.89 3.90 7.48
N LEU A 715 14.74 3.51 8.42
CA LEU A 715 15.86 2.59 8.21
C LEU A 715 15.77 1.48 9.26
N SER A 716 16.33 0.31 9.01
CA SER A 716 16.42 -0.75 10.04
C SER A 716 17.45 -0.35 11.12
N GLU A 717 17.29 -0.82 12.35
CA GLU A 717 18.35 -0.66 13.38
C GLU A 717 19.69 -1.30 12.96
N ASP A 718 19.64 -2.40 12.20
CA ASP A 718 20.82 -3.03 11.58
C ASP A 718 21.46 -2.20 10.45
N PHE A 719 20.90 -1.03 10.09
CA PHE A 719 21.45 -0.16 9.05
C PHE A 719 22.72 0.56 9.54
N GLN A 720 23.84 -0.17 9.51
CA GLN A 720 25.14 0.39 9.76
C GLN A 720 25.53 1.36 8.63
N ARG A 721 25.78 2.63 9.00
CA ARG A 721 26.39 3.58 8.07
C ARG A 721 27.79 3.08 7.72
N LEU A 722 27.98 2.78 6.43
CA LEU A 722 29.23 2.38 5.81
C LEU A 722 30.44 3.23 6.29
N ASP A 723 31.34 2.64 7.09
CA ASP A 723 32.57 3.29 7.53
C ASP A 723 33.61 3.27 6.40
N HIS A 724 33.84 4.43 5.80
CA HIS A 724 34.79 4.58 4.71
C HIS A 724 36.25 4.34 5.13
N ASP A 725 36.63 4.70 6.34
CA ASP A 725 38.02 4.60 6.81
C ASP A 725 38.35 3.15 7.22
N GLU A 726 37.41 2.41 7.82
CA GLU A 726 37.57 0.98 8.06
C GLU A 726 37.69 0.20 6.74
N ILE A 727 36.81 0.46 5.76
CA ILE A 727 36.88 -0.20 4.43
C ILE A 727 38.22 0.07 3.76
N LEU A 728 38.68 1.33 3.76
CA LEU A 728 39.96 1.70 3.17
C LEU A 728 41.13 1.02 3.91
N ALA A 729 41.07 0.89 5.24
CA ALA A 729 42.07 0.15 6.01
C ALA A 729 42.04 -1.36 5.73
N ALA A 730 40.85 -1.96 5.64
CA ALA A 730 40.66 -3.37 5.34
C ALA A 730 41.15 -3.73 3.93
N TYR A 731 40.71 -2.97 2.93
CA TYR A 731 41.18 -3.05 1.55
C TYR A 731 42.71 -2.90 1.49
N LYS A 732 43.30 -1.93 2.20
CA LYS A 732 44.77 -1.75 2.24
C LYS A 732 45.51 -2.95 2.84
N ARG A 733 44.96 -3.60 3.86
CA ARG A 733 45.53 -4.82 4.48
C ARG A 733 45.40 -6.05 3.58
N ALA A 734 44.30 -6.16 2.84
CA ALA A 734 44.00 -7.32 2.01
C ALA A 734 44.98 -7.49 0.82
N LYS A 735 45.38 -8.74 0.60
CA LYS A 735 46.27 -9.26 -0.45
C LYS A 735 45.48 -9.91 -1.59
N PHE A 736 44.32 -10.51 -1.32
CA PHE A 736 43.40 -10.98 -2.37
C PHE A 736 42.00 -10.39 -2.11
N ARG A 737 41.44 -9.73 -3.14
CA ARG A 737 40.19 -8.97 -3.05
C ARG A 737 39.27 -9.30 -4.22
N VAL A 738 37.98 -9.47 -3.95
CA VAL A 738 36.94 -9.64 -4.99
C VAL A 738 35.92 -8.50 -4.91
N LEU A 739 35.60 -7.94 -6.07
CA LEU A 739 34.76 -6.76 -6.24
C LEU A 739 33.63 -7.05 -7.23
N PHE A 740 32.43 -7.33 -6.73
CA PHE A 740 31.22 -7.55 -7.53
C PHE A 740 30.46 -6.24 -7.70
N LEU A 741 30.18 -5.82 -8.94
CA LEU A 741 29.56 -4.53 -9.25
C LEU A 741 28.43 -4.71 -10.27
N ASP A 742 27.21 -4.29 -9.96
CA ASP A 742 26.14 -4.20 -10.95
C ASP A 742 26.34 -3.05 -11.96
N ASN A 743 25.87 -3.24 -13.20
CA ASN A 743 25.93 -2.26 -14.26
C ASN A 743 24.69 -1.33 -14.39
N GLU A 744 23.47 -1.86 -14.21
CA GLU A 744 22.18 -1.33 -14.66
C GLU A 744 21.49 -0.34 -13.69
N GLY A 745 22.24 0.62 -13.18
CA GLY A 745 21.76 1.63 -12.22
C GLY A 745 22.90 2.10 -11.32
N THR A 746 23.78 1.15 -10.99
CA THR A 746 24.94 1.30 -10.13
C THR A 746 26.16 1.90 -10.86
N LEU A 747 26.70 1.27 -11.91
CA LEU A 747 27.81 1.83 -12.71
C LEU A 747 27.34 2.75 -13.84
N CYS A 748 26.22 2.40 -14.48
CA CYS A 748 25.53 3.25 -15.44
C CYS A 748 24.38 3.96 -14.73
N SER A 749 24.27 5.28 -14.87
CA SER A 749 23.02 5.95 -14.51
C SER A 749 21.96 5.51 -15.52
N THR A 750 20.92 4.81 -15.04
CA THR A 750 19.76 4.41 -15.84
C THR A 750 18.98 5.66 -16.26
N SER A 751 19.42 6.26 -17.37
CA SER A 751 18.64 7.22 -18.11
C SER A 751 17.50 6.47 -18.80
N TYR A 752 16.41 6.27 -18.05
CA TYR A 752 15.08 6.04 -18.63
C TYR A 752 14.94 6.97 -19.84
N ILE A 753 14.59 6.39 -20.98
CA ILE A 753 14.69 7.07 -22.28
C ILE A 753 13.86 8.36 -22.18
N SER A 754 14.48 9.49 -22.55
CA SER A 754 13.84 10.79 -22.45
C SER A 754 12.46 10.75 -23.13
N ARG A 755 11.43 11.30 -22.46
CA ARG A 755 9.97 11.25 -22.79
C ARG A 755 9.55 11.84 -24.15
N ASN A 756 10.46 11.88 -25.12
CA ASN A 756 10.35 12.49 -26.44
C ASN A 756 10.45 11.43 -27.56
N ALA A 757 9.99 10.19 -27.31
CA ALA A 757 10.16 9.06 -28.23
C ALA A 757 8.89 8.21 -28.47
N TYR A 758 7.69 8.68 -28.09
CA TYR A 758 6.45 8.05 -28.57
C TYR A 758 6.38 8.12 -30.11
N GLY A 759 6.23 6.97 -30.77
CA GLY A 759 5.81 6.89 -32.17
C GLY A 759 6.88 7.14 -33.25
N SER A 760 8.17 6.96 -32.97
CA SER A 760 9.22 7.00 -34.01
C SER A 760 9.61 5.58 -34.46
N PRO A 761 9.10 5.07 -35.61
CA PRO A 761 9.61 3.82 -36.19
C PRO A 761 11.05 4.04 -36.64
N ARG A 762 11.97 3.16 -36.22
CA ARG A 762 13.38 3.25 -36.60
C ARG A 762 13.71 2.33 -37.76
N ALA A 763 13.63 2.92 -38.95
CA ALA A 763 14.42 2.64 -40.14
C ALA A 763 14.87 1.18 -40.35
N SER A 764 14.17 0.49 -41.25
CA SER A 764 14.70 -0.66 -41.97
C SER A 764 16.08 -0.36 -42.56
N SER A 765 17.11 -1.06 -42.08
CA SER A 765 18.35 -1.25 -42.82
C SER A 765 18.13 -2.44 -43.77
N PRO A 766 18.40 -2.32 -45.08
CA PRO A 766 18.29 -3.45 -46.01
C PRO A 766 19.46 -4.43 -45.86
N GLU A 767 19.31 -5.63 -46.47
CA GLU A 767 20.30 -6.73 -46.52
C GLU A 767 20.47 -7.46 -45.16
N PHE A 768 20.19 -8.76 -44.96
CA PHE A 768 19.96 -9.91 -45.86
C PHE A 768 18.79 -10.81 -45.37
N PRO A 769 18.18 -11.65 -46.24
CA PRO A 769 17.19 -12.65 -45.85
C PRO A 769 17.77 -14.06 -45.67
N SER A 770 17.37 -14.76 -44.61
CA SER A 770 17.46 -16.23 -44.50
C SER A 770 16.40 -16.77 -43.54
N SER A 771 15.77 -17.90 -43.88
CA SER A 771 14.60 -18.44 -43.17
C SER A 771 14.97 -19.34 -41.98
N SER A 772 14.88 -18.81 -40.76
CA SER A 772 14.67 -19.59 -39.53
C SER A 772 13.73 -18.81 -38.59
N SER A 773 13.11 -19.50 -37.63
CA SER A 773 12.22 -18.89 -36.61
C SER A 773 12.96 -17.94 -35.65
N GLU A 774 14.29 -17.94 -35.66
CA GLU A 774 15.13 -17.02 -34.88
C GLU A 774 15.13 -15.59 -35.45
N GLY A 775 14.71 -15.43 -36.72
CA GLY A 775 14.75 -14.15 -37.44
C GLY A 775 13.88 -13.03 -36.84
N GLU A 776 12.84 -13.34 -36.06
CA GLU A 776 12.08 -12.30 -35.35
C GLU A 776 12.79 -11.82 -34.08
N LEU A 777 13.44 -12.73 -33.34
CA LEU A 777 14.16 -12.41 -32.10
C LEU A 777 15.35 -11.47 -32.34
N SER A 778 16.04 -11.61 -33.48
CA SER A 778 17.20 -10.78 -33.84
C SER A 778 16.86 -9.31 -34.14
N ASN A 779 15.59 -9.00 -34.43
CA ASN A 779 15.13 -7.63 -34.67
C ASN A 779 14.87 -6.83 -33.37
N LEU A 780 14.88 -7.48 -32.20
CA LEU A 780 14.64 -6.83 -30.92
C LEU A 780 15.94 -6.27 -30.33
N HIS A 781 15.95 -4.96 -30.08
CA HIS A 781 17.14 -4.26 -29.59
C HIS A 781 17.23 -4.30 -28.06
N MET A 782 18.44 -4.58 -27.55
CA MET A 782 18.77 -4.35 -26.14
C MET A 782 18.92 -2.85 -25.87
N HIS A 783 18.19 -2.32 -24.89
CA HIS A 783 18.14 -0.91 -24.58
C HIS A 783 18.99 -0.56 -23.35
N GLY A 784 20.25 -0.19 -23.58
CA GLY A 784 21.19 0.22 -22.54
C GLY A 784 22.18 1.29 -22.99
N SER A 785 22.96 1.82 -22.04
CA SER A 785 24.04 2.78 -22.29
C SER A 785 25.30 2.34 -21.53
N PRO A 786 26.51 2.56 -22.10
CA PRO A 786 27.77 2.22 -21.42
C PRO A 786 28.01 3.14 -20.20
N PRO A 787 28.85 2.70 -19.24
CA PRO A 787 29.28 3.56 -18.14
C PRO A 787 29.96 4.84 -18.65
N SER A 788 29.82 5.94 -17.92
CA SER A 788 30.50 7.18 -18.31
C SER A 788 32.02 6.98 -18.33
N GLU A 789 32.75 7.67 -19.21
CA GLU A 789 34.21 7.55 -19.32
C GLU A 789 34.96 7.83 -17.99
N LYS A 790 34.35 8.54 -17.04
CA LYS A 790 34.90 8.68 -15.67
C LYS A 790 34.86 7.37 -14.86
N VAL A 791 33.78 6.60 -15.00
CA VAL A 791 33.60 5.28 -14.38
C VAL A 791 34.49 4.25 -15.07
N LEU A 792 34.56 4.26 -16.41
CA LEU A 792 35.51 3.42 -17.14
C LEU A 792 36.96 3.73 -16.75
N GLN A 793 37.35 5.00 -16.62
CA GLN A 793 38.66 5.38 -16.06
C GLN A 793 38.87 4.80 -14.66
N MET A 794 37.91 4.94 -13.74
CA MET A 794 38.02 4.39 -12.39
C MET A 794 38.26 2.88 -12.39
N LEU A 795 37.50 2.12 -13.19
CA LEU A 795 37.70 0.68 -13.35
C LEU A 795 39.10 0.34 -13.89
N ARG A 796 39.62 1.08 -14.89
CA ARG A 796 40.99 0.87 -15.44
C ARG A 796 42.11 0.98 -14.40
N VAL A 797 41.94 1.66 -13.26
CA VAL A 797 42.95 1.69 -12.19
C VAL A 797 42.68 0.64 -11.11
N ILE A 798 41.41 0.34 -10.81
CA ILE A 798 41.06 -0.71 -9.84
C ILE A 798 41.45 -2.10 -10.39
N CYS A 799 41.26 -2.36 -11.69
CA CYS A 799 41.70 -3.60 -12.35
C CYS A 799 43.22 -3.69 -12.58
N ARG A 800 43.99 -2.62 -12.34
CA ARG A 800 45.46 -2.62 -12.47
C ARG A 800 46.20 -3.08 -11.21
N ASP A 801 45.54 -3.13 -10.06
CA ASP A 801 46.10 -3.74 -8.85
C ASP A 801 45.89 -5.26 -8.94
N PRO A 802 46.94 -6.10 -9.11
CA PRO A 802 46.79 -7.54 -9.35
C PRO A 802 46.22 -8.31 -8.14
N ARG A 803 46.08 -7.64 -6.99
CA ARG A 803 45.36 -8.13 -5.79
C ARG A 803 43.84 -8.12 -5.96
N ASN A 804 43.32 -7.34 -6.90
CA ASN A 804 41.89 -7.21 -7.18
C ASN A 804 41.44 -8.15 -8.29
N VAL A 805 40.29 -8.77 -8.09
CA VAL A 805 39.47 -9.36 -9.16
C VAL A 805 38.14 -8.61 -9.17
N VAL A 806 37.96 -7.76 -10.19
CA VAL A 806 36.73 -7.00 -10.41
C VAL A 806 35.84 -7.78 -11.37
N VAL A 807 34.57 -7.95 -11.02
CA VAL A 807 33.55 -8.62 -11.83
C VAL A 807 32.34 -7.71 -11.95
N VAL A 808 32.00 -7.33 -13.18
CA VAL A 808 30.76 -6.58 -13.46
C VAL A 808 29.64 -7.56 -13.79
N LEU A 809 28.56 -7.53 -13.02
CA LEU A 809 27.31 -8.24 -13.33
C LEU A 809 26.37 -7.31 -14.10
N SER A 810 25.59 -7.87 -15.02
CA SER A 810 24.72 -7.08 -15.89
C SER A 810 23.62 -7.93 -16.54
N GLY A 811 22.47 -7.31 -16.82
CA GLY A 811 21.37 -7.92 -17.58
C GLY A 811 21.57 -7.89 -19.10
N ARG A 812 22.83 -7.82 -19.58
CA ARG A 812 23.20 -7.57 -20.99
C ARG A 812 23.96 -8.73 -21.61
N SER A 813 23.85 -8.88 -22.93
CA SER A 813 24.52 -9.97 -23.66
C SER A 813 26.06 -9.81 -23.67
N PRO A 814 26.82 -10.90 -23.90
CA PRO A 814 28.28 -10.86 -23.97
C PRO A 814 28.85 -9.76 -24.87
N ASP A 815 28.32 -9.61 -26.10
CA ASP A 815 28.83 -8.62 -27.07
C ASP A 815 28.65 -7.17 -26.59
N HIS A 816 27.60 -6.87 -25.81
CA HIS A 816 27.40 -5.55 -25.21
C HIS A 816 28.46 -5.26 -24.14
N LEU A 817 28.75 -6.23 -23.27
CA LEU A 817 29.76 -6.09 -22.23
C LEU A 817 31.18 -6.04 -22.80
N GLU A 818 31.51 -6.87 -23.79
CA GLU A 818 32.78 -6.77 -24.51
C GLU A 818 32.92 -5.39 -25.17
N LYS A 819 31.88 -4.86 -25.81
CA LYS A 819 31.91 -3.53 -26.43
C LYS A 819 32.10 -2.41 -25.41
N TRP A 820 31.34 -2.41 -24.30
CA TRP A 820 31.37 -1.34 -23.29
C TRP A 820 32.63 -1.36 -22.42
N PHE A 821 33.12 -2.55 -22.06
CA PHE A 821 34.28 -2.75 -21.18
C PHE A 821 35.57 -3.14 -21.94
N SER A 822 35.55 -3.16 -23.27
CA SER A 822 36.72 -3.35 -24.18
C SER A 822 37.96 -2.55 -23.75
N SER A 823 37.74 -1.31 -23.29
CA SER A 823 38.79 -0.39 -22.84
C SER A 823 39.29 -0.64 -21.40
N VAL A 824 38.94 -1.78 -20.78
CA VAL A 824 39.35 -2.16 -19.43
C VAL A 824 39.98 -3.55 -19.45
N ASP A 825 41.30 -3.60 -19.24
CA ASP A 825 42.06 -4.84 -19.11
C ASP A 825 41.79 -5.52 -17.75
N HIS A 826 41.95 -6.85 -17.72
CA HIS A 826 41.80 -7.71 -16.53
C HIS A 826 40.45 -7.65 -15.78
N ILE A 827 39.43 -6.98 -16.33
CA ILE A 827 38.06 -6.98 -15.80
C ILE A 827 37.36 -8.32 -16.10
N GLY A 828 36.66 -8.87 -15.11
CA GLY A 828 35.70 -9.94 -15.28
C GLY A 828 34.30 -9.40 -15.61
N LEU A 829 33.55 -10.15 -16.41
CA LEU A 829 32.22 -9.80 -16.89
C LEU A 829 31.27 -10.97 -16.65
N ALA A 830 30.05 -10.69 -16.20
CA ALA A 830 28.97 -11.65 -16.06
C ALA A 830 27.73 -11.10 -16.80
N ALA A 831 27.43 -11.73 -17.94
CA ALA A 831 26.38 -11.35 -18.87
C ALA A 831 25.06 -12.05 -18.53
N GLU A 832 23.96 -11.45 -18.96
CA GLU A 832 22.61 -12.02 -18.87
C GLU A 832 22.26 -12.51 -17.45
N HIS A 833 22.41 -11.60 -16.47
CA HIS A 833 22.23 -11.85 -15.03
C HIS A 833 23.14 -12.96 -14.47
N GLY A 834 24.20 -13.32 -15.18
CA GLY A 834 25.18 -14.34 -14.79
C GLY A 834 25.05 -15.69 -15.48
N TYR A 835 24.19 -15.82 -16.50
CA TYR A 835 24.10 -17.03 -17.32
C TYR A 835 25.45 -17.37 -18.00
N TYR A 836 26.11 -16.34 -18.55
CA TYR A 836 27.48 -16.42 -19.05
C TYR A 836 28.41 -15.58 -18.17
N TYR A 837 29.63 -16.05 -17.91
CA TYR A 837 30.66 -15.27 -17.24
C TYR A 837 32.05 -15.50 -17.81
N GLN A 838 32.90 -14.49 -17.68
CA GLN A 838 34.25 -14.45 -18.21
C GLN A 838 35.13 -13.72 -17.21
N VAL A 839 35.95 -14.46 -16.44
CA VAL A 839 36.79 -13.88 -15.37
C VAL A 839 38.26 -14.15 -15.69
N PRO A 840 39.04 -13.16 -16.17
CA PRO A 840 40.43 -13.36 -16.58
C PRO A 840 41.36 -13.97 -15.52
N ALA A 841 41.00 -13.89 -14.23
CA ALA A 841 41.74 -14.49 -13.12
C ALA A 841 41.53 -16.00 -12.93
N LEU A 842 40.54 -16.60 -13.62
CA LEU A 842 40.31 -18.06 -13.67
C LEU A 842 41.08 -18.74 -14.81
N ASN A 843 41.42 -18.01 -15.86
CA ASN A 843 42.12 -18.56 -17.02
C ASN A 843 43.58 -18.88 -16.67
N GLY A 844 43.90 -20.17 -16.58
CA GLY A 844 45.27 -20.65 -16.34
C GLY A 844 46.25 -20.28 -17.48
N PRO A 845 47.56 -20.31 -17.22
CA PRO A 845 48.59 -19.92 -18.19
C PRO A 845 48.59 -20.77 -19.47
N ASP A 846 48.17 -22.04 -19.39
CA ASP A 846 48.22 -22.99 -20.50
C ASP A 846 47.23 -22.65 -21.63
N ASN A 847 46.13 -21.93 -21.34
CA ASN A 847 45.15 -21.50 -22.34
C ASN A 847 45.68 -20.41 -23.31
N GLN A 848 46.96 -20.03 -23.23
CA GLN A 848 47.59 -19.11 -24.19
C GLN A 848 48.18 -19.83 -25.43
N GLN A 849 48.28 -21.16 -25.44
CA GLN A 849 48.83 -21.91 -26.58
C GLN A 849 47.74 -22.36 -27.57
N GLY A 850 47.28 -21.44 -28.43
CA GLY A 850 46.57 -21.81 -29.67
C GLY A 850 45.44 -20.87 -30.11
N ALA A 851 44.87 -20.07 -29.21
CA ALA A 851 43.77 -19.16 -29.55
C ALA A 851 44.26 -17.85 -30.19
N SER A 852 43.57 -17.40 -31.25
CA SER A 852 43.77 -16.05 -31.83
C SER A 852 43.50 -14.97 -30.77
N PRO A 853 44.30 -13.89 -30.67
CA PRO A 853 44.23 -12.92 -29.57
C PRO A 853 43.01 -11.98 -29.59
N SER A 854 41.90 -12.39 -30.21
CA SER A 854 40.78 -11.52 -30.60
C SER A 854 39.40 -11.93 -30.09
N ARG A 855 39.26 -12.99 -29.26
CA ARG A 855 38.00 -13.28 -28.57
C ARG A 855 38.22 -13.84 -27.17
N ARG A 856 37.44 -13.35 -26.19
CA ARG A 856 37.49 -13.81 -24.80
C ARG A 856 36.65 -15.09 -24.66
N HIS A 857 37.13 -16.07 -23.89
CA HIS A 857 36.38 -17.31 -23.65
C HIS A 857 35.37 -17.10 -22.53
N TRP A 858 34.09 -17.32 -22.83
CA TRP A 858 32.97 -17.21 -21.89
C TRP A 858 32.56 -18.61 -21.41
N GLU A 859 32.45 -18.77 -20.09
CA GLU A 859 31.91 -19.96 -19.44
C GLU A 859 30.40 -19.81 -19.25
N CYS A 860 29.65 -20.91 -19.34
CA CYS A 860 28.22 -20.95 -18.98
C CYS A 860 28.05 -21.44 -17.53
N LEU A 861 27.01 -20.95 -16.84
CA LEU A 861 26.66 -21.38 -15.49
C LEU A 861 26.15 -22.83 -15.43
N LEU A 862 25.61 -23.37 -16.52
CA LEU A 862 25.03 -24.72 -16.63
C LEU A 862 25.99 -25.68 -17.37
N SER A 863 27.01 -26.15 -16.67
CA SER A 863 28.05 -27.04 -17.22
C SER A 863 27.64 -28.52 -17.30
N ASP A 864 27.67 -29.01 -18.53
CA ASP A 864 27.77 -30.36 -19.11
C ASP A 864 26.91 -31.53 -18.61
N SER A 865 26.41 -31.56 -17.37
CA SER A 865 25.48 -32.62 -16.94
C SER A 865 24.06 -32.47 -17.52
N TYR A 866 23.70 -31.26 -17.95
CA TYR A 866 22.39 -30.91 -18.53
C TYR A 866 22.46 -30.58 -20.02
N ALA A 867 23.46 -31.11 -20.73
CA ALA A 867 23.71 -30.75 -22.13
C ALA A 867 22.52 -31.02 -23.08
N SER A 868 21.68 -32.02 -22.77
CA SER A 868 20.46 -32.38 -23.53
C SER A 868 19.27 -31.44 -23.30
N GLU A 869 19.28 -30.62 -22.25
CA GLU A 869 18.19 -29.67 -21.92
C GLU A 869 18.49 -28.23 -22.39
N ARG A 870 19.69 -27.98 -22.94
CA ARG A 870 20.16 -26.63 -23.31
C ARG A 870 19.37 -25.98 -24.46
N ASP A 871 18.82 -26.80 -25.37
CA ASP A 871 18.43 -26.34 -26.70
C ASP A 871 16.93 -26.03 -26.84
N ASP A 872 16.08 -26.37 -25.87
CA ASP A 872 14.65 -26.01 -25.93
C ASP A 872 14.43 -24.53 -25.66
N THR A 873 14.47 -23.77 -26.75
CA THR A 873 14.15 -22.35 -26.83
C THR A 873 12.73 -22.10 -27.33
N SER A 874 11.90 -23.14 -27.51
CA SER A 874 10.54 -22.99 -28.07
C SER A 874 9.63 -22.14 -27.19
N TRP A 875 9.83 -22.15 -25.86
CA TRP A 875 9.18 -21.23 -24.93
C TRP A 875 9.35 -19.76 -25.31
N LYS A 876 10.48 -19.37 -25.92
CA LYS A 876 10.71 -17.98 -26.38
C LYS A 876 9.75 -17.60 -27.50
N ALA A 877 9.41 -18.53 -28.39
CA ALA A 877 8.47 -18.28 -29.48
C ALA A 877 7.03 -18.18 -28.97
N ILE A 878 6.63 -19.06 -28.04
CA ILE A 878 5.33 -19.02 -27.35
C ILE A 878 5.17 -17.69 -26.60
N ALA A 879 6.17 -17.33 -25.78
CA ALA A 879 6.22 -16.08 -25.04
C ALA A 879 6.21 -14.86 -25.96
N MET A 880 6.96 -14.90 -27.08
CA MET A 880 7.01 -13.82 -28.06
C MET A 880 5.62 -13.52 -28.63
N GLU A 881 4.91 -14.55 -29.10
CA GLU A 881 3.63 -14.36 -29.78
C GLU A 881 2.54 -13.87 -28.81
N LEU A 882 2.60 -14.26 -27.54
CA LEU A 882 1.77 -13.68 -26.49
C LEU A 882 2.17 -12.21 -26.22
N MET A 883 3.45 -11.94 -25.94
CA MET A 883 3.94 -10.60 -25.64
C MET A 883 3.67 -9.59 -26.78
N LYS A 884 3.73 -10.00 -28.04
CA LYS A 884 3.36 -9.19 -29.21
C LYS A 884 1.93 -8.63 -29.08
N GLN A 885 0.98 -9.46 -28.64
CA GLN A 885 -0.41 -9.02 -28.44
C GLN A 885 -0.53 -8.00 -27.30
N TYR A 886 0.23 -8.18 -26.21
CA TYR A 886 0.26 -7.22 -25.11
C TYR A 886 0.93 -5.90 -25.52
N VAL A 887 1.98 -5.92 -26.34
CA VAL A 887 2.55 -4.68 -26.95
C VAL A 887 1.54 -3.98 -27.84
N ALA A 888 0.89 -4.69 -28.75
CA ALA A 888 -0.10 -4.13 -29.67
C ALA A 888 -1.31 -3.49 -28.95
N ARG A 889 -1.59 -3.91 -27.71
CA ARG A 889 -2.68 -3.38 -26.87
C ARG A 889 -2.21 -2.37 -25.81
N THR A 890 -0.91 -2.23 -25.55
CA THR A 890 -0.37 -1.45 -24.40
C THR A 890 0.62 -0.39 -24.86
N GLN A 891 0.09 0.80 -25.12
CA GLN A 891 0.85 1.94 -25.62
C GLN A 891 1.98 2.34 -24.65
N GLY A 892 3.22 2.38 -25.14
CA GLY A 892 4.41 2.64 -24.33
C GLY A 892 5.11 1.40 -23.79
N SER A 893 4.59 0.20 -24.06
CA SER A 893 5.31 -1.06 -23.82
C SER A 893 6.09 -1.54 -25.05
N TYR A 894 7.09 -2.39 -24.83
CA TYR A 894 7.91 -3.04 -25.87
C TYR A 894 8.52 -4.34 -25.35
N ILE A 895 9.05 -5.17 -26.26
CA ILE A 895 9.78 -6.41 -25.91
C ILE A 895 11.29 -6.15 -26.04
N GLU A 896 12.06 -6.62 -25.07
CA GLU A 896 13.52 -6.60 -25.04
C GLU A 896 14.04 -8.04 -24.92
N TYR A 897 14.87 -8.46 -25.88
CA TYR A 897 15.51 -9.79 -25.86
C TYR A 897 16.87 -9.70 -25.17
N LYS A 898 17.06 -10.47 -24.09
CA LYS A 898 18.30 -10.52 -23.29
C LYS A 898 19.09 -11.82 -23.48
N GLY A 899 18.99 -12.47 -24.64
CA GLY A 899 19.65 -13.75 -24.89
C GLY A 899 18.93 -14.89 -24.16
N SER A 900 19.43 -15.32 -23.00
CA SER A 900 18.78 -16.34 -22.16
C SER A 900 17.43 -15.92 -21.56
N ALA A 901 17.10 -14.61 -21.53
CA ALA A 901 15.84 -14.09 -21.02
C ALA A 901 15.06 -13.25 -22.05
N LEU A 902 13.74 -13.14 -21.88
CA LEU A 902 12.84 -12.31 -22.68
C LEU A 902 12.03 -11.39 -21.76
N VAL A 903 11.96 -10.10 -22.06
CA VAL A 903 11.35 -9.09 -21.17
C VAL A 903 10.31 -8.27 -21.90
N TRP A 904 9.10 -8.20 -21.34
CA TRP A 904 8.11 -7.20 -21.71
C TRP A 904 8.25 -5.98 -20.80
N GLN A 905 8.73 -4.88 -21.36
CA GLN A 905 8.96 -3.60 -20.68
C GLN A 905 7.68 -2.76 -20.79
N TYR A 906 7.16 -2.25 -19.67
CA TYR A 906 5.96 -1.39 -19.61
C TYR A 906 6.17 -0.09 -18.80
N GLY A 907 7.39 0.23 -18.40
CA GLY A 907 7.70 1.42 -17.58
C GLY A 907 7.33 2.78 -18.20
N ASP A 908 7.18 2.85 -19.53
CA ASP A 908 6.73 4.05 -20.28
C ASP A 908 5.25 3.97 -20.73
N ALA A 909 4.50 2.96 -20.27
CA ALA A 909 3.05 2.88 -20.46
C ALA A 909 2.29 3.74 -19.43
N ASP A 910 0.95 3.81 -19.55
CA ASP A 910 0.15 4.32 -18.43
C ASP A 910 0.33 3.41 -17.19
N PRO A 911 0.62 3.94 -16.00
CA PRO A 911 0.90 3.14 -14.81
C PRO A 911 -0.17 2.11 -14.44
N ASP A 912 -1.44 2.52 -14.48
CA ASP A 912 -2.53 1.75 -13.89
C ASP A 912 -2.94 0.63 -14.87
N PHE A 913 -2.99 0.97 -16.17
CA PHE A 913 -3.24 0.00 -17.25
C PHE A 913 -2.05 -0.93 -17.51
N GLY A 914 -0.82 -0.42 -17.49
CA GLY A 914 0.40 -1.21 -17.69
C GLY A 914 0.61 -2.24 -16.60
N GLN A 915 0.34 -1.90 -15.33
CA GLN A 915 0.41 -2.85 -14.22
C GLN A 915 -0.70 -3.92 -14.28
N TRP A 916 -1.90 -3.59 -14.76
CA TRP A 916 -2.95 -4.59 -14.99
C TRP A 916 -2.55 -5.56 -16.10
N GLN A 917 -2.12 -5.03 -17.26
CA GLN A 917 -1.62 -5.83 -18.39
C GLN A 917 -0.42 -6.69 -18.00
N ALA A 918 0.48 -6.20 -17.14
CA ALA A 918 1.61 -6.97 -16.61
C ALA A 918 1.15 -8.20 -15.82
N LYS A 919 0.10 -8.06 -15.00
CA LYS A 919 -0.43 -9.16 -14.19
C LYS A 919 -1.11 -10.22 -15.06
N GLU A 920 -1.97 -9.80 -15.99
CA GLU A 920 -2.65 -10.75 -16.90
C GLU A 920 -1.64 -11.46 -17.82
N LEU A 921 -0.63 -10.74 -18.32
CA LEU A 921 0.49 -11.32 -19.06
C LEU A 921 1.27 -12.32 -18.20
N ALA A 922 1.60 -11.99 -16.95
CA ALA A 922 2.33 -12.89 -16.06
C ALA A 922 1.55 -14.18 -15.78
N ASN A 923 0.27 -14.08 -15.37
CA ASN A 923 -0.61 -15.24 -15.18
C ASN A 923 -0.64 -16.12 -16.44
N SER A 924 -0.82 -15.49 -17.62
CA SER A 924 -0.89 -16.18 -18.92
C SER A 924 0.43 -16.89 -19.27
N LEU A 925 1.57 -16.30 -18.93
CA LEU A 925 2.89 -16.89 -19.15
C LEU A 925 3.20 -18.01 -18.16
N GLU A 926 2.77 -17.89 -16.90
CA GLU A 926 2.92 -18.94 -15.89
C GLU A 926 2.11 -20.18 -16.30
N GLU A 927 0.86 -20.01 -16.74
CA GLU A 927 0.01 -21.10 -17.23
C GLU A 927 0.55 -21.75 -18.52
N LEU A 928 1.00 -20.94 -19.50
CA LEU A 928 1.50 -21.46 -20.78
C LEU A 928 2.92 -22.06 -20.72
N LEU A 929 3.72 -21.73 -19.70
CA LEU A 929 5.13 -22.12 -19.62
C LEU A 929 5.47 -23.01 -18.40
N ASP A 930 4.49 -23.49 -17.63
CA ASP A 930 4.70 -24.33 -16.44
C ASP A 930 5.55 -25.58 -16.74
N THR A 931 5.32 -26.21 -17.91
CA THR A 931 6.07 -27.38 -18.40
C THR A 931 7.53 -27.11 -18.77
N TYR A 932 7.94 -25.83 -18.86
CA TYR A 932 9.29 -25.43 -19.24
C TYR A 932 10.17 -25.06 -18.03
N ASN A 933 11.48 -25.18 -18.20
CA ASN A 933 12.47 -24.86 -17.15
C ASN A 933 12.72 -23.33 -17.00
N VAL A 934 11.65 -22.52 -17.04
CA VAL A 934 11.65 -21.06 -16.91
C VAL A 934 10.84 -20.57 -15.71
N GLU A 935 11.18 -19.40 -15.19
CA GLU A 935 10.39 -18.65 -14.20
C GLU A 935 9.98 -17.28 -14.77
N VAL A 936 8.75 -16.86 -14.46
CA VAL A 936 8.20 -15.55 -14.80
C VAL A 936 8.41 -14.61 -13.60
N VAL A 937 8.92 -13.41 -13.85
CA VAL A 937 9.29 -12.46 -12.80
C VAL A 937 8.68 -11.09 -13.11
N CYS A 938 7.69 -10.69 -12.31
CA CYS A 938 7.18 -9.33 -12.31
C CYS A 938 8.13 -8.39 -11.56
N GLY A 939 8.66 -7.38 -12.25
CA GLY A 939 9.51 -6.33 -11.68
C GLY A 939 8.91 -4.93 -11.84
N LYS A 940 9.63 -3.90 -11.38
CA LYS A 940 9.17 -2.51 -11.43
C LYS A 940 9.15 -1.98 -12.86
N GLY A 941 8.00 -2.13 -13.54
CA GLY A 941 7.82 -1.70 -14.92
C GLY A 941 8.20 -2.74 -15.97
N TYR A 942 8.38 -4.01 -15.59
CA TYR A 942 8.64 -5.10 -16.55
C TYR A 942 8.08 -6.47 -16.10
N VAL A 943 7.92 -7.38 -17.06
CA VAL A 943 7.72 -8.82 -16.84
C VAL A 943 8.85 -9.55 -17.57
N GLU A 944 9.69 -10.29 -16.84
CA GLU A 944 10.87 -10.99 -17.35
C GLU A 944 10.68 -12.50 -17.25
N ILE A 945 10.85 -13.22 -18.37
CA ILE A 945 10.93 -14.68 -18.41
C ILE A 945 12.39 -15.06 -18.57
N LYS A 946 12.88 -15.97 -17.72
CA LYS A 946 14.27 -16.43 -17.71
C LYS A 946 14.34 -17.89 -17.24
N LEU A 947 15.47 -18.54 -17.46
CA LEU A 947 15.70 -19.92 -16.99
C LEU A 947 15.70 -20.02 -15.46
N LYS A 948 15.02 -21.04 -14.91
CA LYS A 948 15.02 -21.36 -13.48
C LYS A 948 16.47 -21.57 -12.99
N GLY A 949 16.78 -21.09 -11.78
CA GLY A 949 18.12 -21.21 -11.18
C GLY A 949 19.18 -20.22 -11.68
N VAL A 950 18.93 -19.46 -12.75
CA VAL A 950 19.87 -18.45 -13.28
C VAL A 950 19.63 -17.10 -12.62
N ASN A 951 20.57 -16.66 -11.77
CA ASN A 951 20.54 -15.33 -11.15
C ASN A 951 21.94 -14.85 -10.69
N LYS A 952 22.04 -13.54 -10.43
CA LYS A 952 23.25 -12.84 -9.98
C LYS A 952 23.93 -13.50 -8.77
N GLY A 953 23.17 -14.03 -7.82
CA GLY A 953 23.70 -14.65 -6.60
C GLY A 953 24.33 -16.02 -6.83
N VAL A 954 23.73 -16.86 -7.67
CA VAL A 954 24.34 -18.14 -8.07
C VAL A 954 25.61 -17.90 -8.89
N ALA A 955 25.59 -16.94 -9.82
CA ALA A 955 26.78 -16.58 -10.58
C ALA A 955 27.91 -16.03 -9.70
N ALA A 956 27.62 -15.09 -8.79
CA ALA A 956 28.59 -14.56 -7.83
C ALA A 956 29.17 -15.67 -6.93
N GLN A 957 28.33 -16.60 -6.45
CA GLN A 957 28.78 -17.78 -5.71
C GLN A 957 29.74 -18.65 -6.55
N THR A 958 29.35 -19.07 -7.75
CA THR A 958 30.15 -19.97 -8.59
C THR A 958 31.50 -19.36 -8.96
N ILE A 959 31.51 -18.07 -9.32
CA ILE A 959 32.74 -17.32 -9.58
C ILE A 959 33.63 -17.27 -8.33
N LEU A 960 33.06 -16.97 -7.15
CA LEU A 960 33.81 -16.88 -5.89
C LEU A 960 34.36 -18.23 -5.43
N GLN A 961 33.63 -19.32 -5.66
CA GLN A 961 34.08 -20.69 -5.39
C GLN A 961 35.23 -21.10 -6.34
N LYS A 962 35.07 -20.88 -7.66
CA LYS A 962 36.16 -21.12 -8.63
C LYS A 962 37.42 -20.32 -8.32
N LEU A 963 37.28 -19.03 -7.98
CA LEU A 963 38.38 -18.18 -7.54
C LEU A 963 39.05 -18.70 -6.26
N SER A 964 38.26 -19.14 -5.28
CA SER A 964 38.75 -19.68 -4.01
C SER A 964 39.56 -20.97 -4.20
N ASN A 965 39.16 -21.82 -5.14
CA ASN A 965 39.87 -23.07 -5.46
C ASN A 965 41.24 -22.82 -6.12
N ILE A 966 41.42 -21.70 -6.83
CA ILE A 966 42.67 -21.36 -7.54
C ILE A 966 43.61 -20.51 -6.68
N ARG A 967 43.09 -19.56 -5.89
CA ARG A 967 43.89 -18.56 -5.16
C ARG A 967 43.78 -18.62 -3.63
N GLY A 968 43.02 -19.57 -3.08
CA GLY A 968 42.58 -19.53 -1.68
C GLY A 968 41.41 -18.56 -1.48
N GLN A 969 40.74 -18.61 -0.31
CA GLN A 969 39.63 -17.68 -0.03
C GLN A 969 40.13 -16.22 0.00
N PRO A 970 39.39 -15.27 -0.59
CA PRO A 970 39.79 -13.86 -0.62
C PRO A 970 39.61 -13.18 0.73
N ASP A 971 40.64 -12.46 1.17
CA ASP A 971 40.67 -11.72 2.43
C ASP A 971 39.91 -10.38 2.41
N PHE A 972 39.23 -10.05 1.31
CA PHE A 972 38.24 -8.96 1.19
C PHE A 972 37.22 -9.26 0.09
N VAL A 973 35.93 -9.10 0.37
CA VAL A 973 34.86 -9.15 -0.63
C VAL A 973 33.94 -7.94 -0.47
N LEU A 974 33.61 -7.28 -1.58
CA LEU A 974 32.70 -6.14 -1.62
C LEU A 974 31.76 -6.29 -2.82
N ALA A 975 30.46 -6.13 -2.57
CA ALA A 975 29.40 -6.17 -3.57
C ALA A 975 28.61 -4.86 -3.61
N MET A 976 28.21 -4.40 -4.80
CA MET A 976 27.43 -3.18 -5.02
C MET A 976 26.32 -3.42 -6.05
N GLY A 977 25.14 -2.86 -5.78
CA GLY A 977 23.94 -2.95 -6.61
C GLY A 977 22.83 -2.03 -6.09
N ASP A 978 21.76 -1.86 -6.86
CA ASP A 978 20.64 -0.96 -6.55
C ASP A 978 19.23 -1.52 -6.90
N ASP A 979 19.15 -2.77 -7.37
CA ASP A 979 17.89 -3.45 -7.71
C ASP A 979 17.59 -4.67 -6.82
N GLN A 980 16.33 -5.13 -6.81
CA GLN A 980 15.90 -6.35 -6.12
C GLN A 980 16.67 -7.61 -6.58
N SER A 981 17.13 -7.66 -7.84
CA SER A 981 17.98 -8.76 -8.33
C SER A 981 19.36 -8.84 -7.63
N ASP A 982 19.83 -7.74 -7.02
CA ASP A 982 21.10 -7.71 -6.28
C ASP A 982 20.97 -8.24 -4.85
N GLU A 983 19.78 -8.21 -4.25
CA GLU A 983 19.56 -8.74 -2.89
C GLU A 983 19.87 -10.25 -2.83
N LEU A 984 19.58 -11.01 -3.90
CA LEU A 984 19.99 -12.42 -4.04
C LEU A 984 21.51 -12.60 -4.09
N MET A 985 22.24 -11.63 -4.66
CA MET A 985 23.71 -11.62 -4.63
C MET A 985 24.23 -11.33 -3.22
N PHE A 986 23.66 -10.35 -2.52
CA PHE A 986 24.07 -10.02 -1.17
C PHE A 986 23.78 -11.16 -0.18
N GLU A 987 22.59 -11.75 -0.23
CA GLU A 987 22.19 -12.89 0.59
C GLU A 987 23.12 -14.09 0.36
N LYS A 988 23.35 -14.46 -0.91
CA LYS A 988 24.18 -15.64 -1.21
C LYS A 988 25.63 -15.44 -0.81
N LEU A 989 26.20 -14.26 -1.02
CA LEU A 989 27.54 -13.92 -0.53
C LEU A 989 27.62 -14.01 1.00
N LYS A 990 26.68 -13.38 1.72
CA LYS A 990 26.62 -13.43 3.20
C LYS A 990 26.59 -14.88 3.72
N SER A 991 25.75 -15.72 3.12
CA SER A 991 25.56 -17.13 3.53
C SER A 991 26.80 -18.02 3.45
N LEU A 992 27.84 -17.63 2.69
CA LEU A 992 28.99 -18.49 2.42
C LEU A 992 30.08 -18.42 3.51
N TYR A 993 30.20 -17.30 4.24
CA TYR A 993 31.22 -17.16 5.30
C TYR A 993 30.79 -16.36 6.55
N GLU A 994 29.49 -16.22 6.83
CA GLU A 994 29.03 -16.42 8.23
C GLU A 994 29.08 -17.94 8.56
N PRO A 995 29.41 -18.39 9.79
CA PRO A 995 29.85 -17.63 10.97
C PRO A 995 31.38 -17.66 11.15
N LYS A 996 32.17 -17.78 10.07
CA LYS A 996 33.63 -17.95 10.19
C LYS A 996 34.34 -16.65 10.59
N PRO A 997 35.19 -16.65 11.65
CA PRO A 997 35.97 -15.47 11.99
C PRO A 997 37.11 -15.27 10.97
N SER A 998 37.17 -14.07 10.39
CA SER A 998 37.95 -13.69 9.19
C SER A 998 37.48 -14.40 7.90
N PRO A 999 37.41 -13.69 6.76
CA PRO A 999 37.95 -12.35 6.46
C PRO A 999 36.98 -11.19 6.81
N LEU A 1000 37.31 -9.95 6.43
CA LEU A 1000 36.44 -8.81 6.67
C LEU A 1000 35.39 -8.67 5.55
N TRP A 1001 34.13 -8.78 5.95
CA TRP A 1001 32.95 -8.68 5.10
C TRP A 1001 32.31 -7.30 5.16
N LEU A 1002 31.99 -6.69 4.01
CA LEU A 1002 31.12 -5.51 3.96
C LEU A 1002 30.07 -5.62 2.85
N GLN A 1003 28.83 -5.86 3.28
CA GLN A 1003 27.63 -5.80 2.46
C GLN A 1003 27.22 -4.33 2.27
N LEU A 1004 27.03 -3.88 1.03
CA LEU A 1004 26.70 -2.49 0.69
C LEU A 1004 25.29 -2.40 0.06
N THR A 1005 24.28 -2.90 0.78
CA THR A 1005 22.89 -2.90 0.31
C THR A 1005 22.30 -1.48 0.32
N VAL A 1006 22.10 -0.91 -0.87
CA VAL A 1006 21.18 0.23 -1.04
C VAL A 1006 19.76 -0.33 -1.19
N ARG A 1007 19.10 -0.66 -0.06
CA ARG A 1007 17.76 -1.28 -0.06
C ARG A 1007 16.81 -0.53 -0.99
N ALA A 1008 16.30 -1.23 -2.01
CA ALA A 1008 15.63 -0.63 -3.17
C ALA A 1008 14.16 -0.23 -2.93
N ARG A 1009 13.87 0.52 -1.85
CA ARG A 1009 12.52 1.05 -1.52
C ARG A 1009 12.49 2.57 -1.29
N GLY A 1010 13.06 3.29 -2.26
CA GLY A 1010 13.02 4.77 -2.35
C GLY A 1010 14.38 5.47 -2.39
N THR A 1011 15.50 4.72 -2.44
CA THR A 1011 16.82 5.20 -1.97
C THR A 1011 17.76 5.72 -3.07
N ILE A 1012 17.20 6.16 -4.21
CA ILE A 1012 17.91 6.70 -5.40
C ILE A 1012 18.91 7.83 -5.06
N HIS A 1013 18.75 8.50 -3.92
CA HIS A 1013 19.65 9.56 -3.45
C HIS A 1013 21.00 9.06 -2.87
N LEU A 1014 21.22 7.75 -2.67
CA LEU A 1014 22.48 7.20 -2.13
C LEU A 1014 23.55 6.82 -3.18
N LEU A 1015 23.38 7.18 -4.46
CA LEU A 1015 24.44 7.05 -5.48
C LEU A 1015 25.73 7.84 -5.15
N ARG A 1016 25.68 8.81 -4.21
CA ARG A 1016 26.87 9.55 -3.75
C ARG A 1016 27.87 8.66 -3.00
N PRO A 1017 27.52 7.97 -1.89
CA PRO A 1017 28.38 6.98 -1.23
C PRO A 1017 29.11 6.01 -2.17
N ILE A 1018 28.42 5.36 -3.12
CA ILE A 1018 29.03 4.39 -4.04
C ILE A 1018 30.14 5.03 -4.87
N LEU A 1019 29.83 6.15 -5.55
CA LEU A 1019 30.82 6.89 -6.33
C LEU A 1019 31.93 7.53 -5.47
N LEU A 1020 31.66 7.81 -4.19
CA LEU A 1020 32.67 8.30 -3.23
C LEU A 1020 33.62 7.18 -2.79
N VAL A 1021 33.16 5.96 -2.57
CA VAL A 1021 34.03 4.80 -2.26
C VAL A 1021 34.92 4.48 -3.46
N ILE A 1022 34.34 4.38 -4.66
CA ILE A 1022 35.11 4.16 -5.91
C ILE A 1022 36.12 5.30 -6.13
N ALA A 1023 35.73 6.57 -5.90
CA ALA A 1023 36.63 7.71 -5.98
C ALA A 1023 37.70 7.76 -4.86
N ALA A 1024 37.43 7.21 -3.67
CA ALA A 1024 38.42 7.11 -2.59
C ALA A 1024 39.49 6.07 -2.92
N LEU A 1025 39.07 4.86 -3.34
CA LEU A 1025 39.95 3.80 -3.84
C LEU A 1025 40.81 4.31 -5.01
N TRP A 1026 40.21 5.06 -5.94
CA TRP A 1026 40.91 5.74 -7.03
C TRP A 1026 41.97 6.76 -6.57
N ASN A 1027 41.62 7.65 -5.64
CA ASN A 1027 42.55 8.70 -5.17
C ASN A 1027 43.75 8.12 -4.43
N ASP A 1028 43.55 6.99 -3.74
CA ASP A 1028 44.59 6.25 -3.03
C ASP A 1028 45.51 5.50 -4.01
N LEU A 1029 44.96 4.68 -4.91
CA LEU A 1029 45.70 3.96 -5.96
C LEU A 1029 46.45 4.90 -6.94
N SER A 1030 45.95 6.12 -7.16
CA SER A 1030 46.62 7.13 -8.00
C SER A 1030 47.61 8.02 -7.23
N GLY A 1031 47.85 7.76 -5.94
CA GLY A 1031 48.83 8.48 -5.11
C GLY A 1031 48.48 9.94 -4.81
N ARG A 1032 47.25 10.40 -5.08
CA ARG A 1032 46.86 11.82 -4.99
C ARG A 1032 46.31 12.22 -3.63
N LEU A 1033 47.05 11.84 -2.58
CA LEU A 1033 46.71 11.98 -1.15
C LEU A 1033 46.51 13.44 -0.65
N ALA A 1034 46.72 14.45 -1.50
CA ALA A 1034 46.61 15.87 -1.15
C ALA A 1034 45.24 16.53 -1.43
N SER A 1035 44.25 15.84 -2.02
CA SER A 1035 43.11 16.54 -2.66
C SER A 1035 41.69 15.93 -2.52
N THR A 1036 41.42 15.09 -1.52
CA THR A 1036 40.03 14.67 -1.17
C THR A 1036 39.09 15.87 -0.94
N ARG A 1037 39.60 16.99 -0.40
CA ARG A 1037 38.87 18.26 -0.26
C ARG A 1037 38.54 18.98 -1.59
N ALA A 1038 39.15 18.59 -2.72
CA ALA A 1038 38.95 19.23 -4.02
C ALA A 1038 37.97 18.46 -4.92
N ALA A 1039 37.99 17.11 -4.89
CA ALA A 1039 37.09 16.28 -5.69
C ALA A 1039 35.60 16.59 -5.41
N SER A 1040 35.25 16.73 -4.13
CA SER A 1040 33.90 17.09 -3.66
C SER A 1040 33.39 18.45 -4.20
N ILE A 1041 34.30 19.36 -4.57
CA ILE A 1041 33.96 20.70 -5.08
C ILE A 1041 33.56 20.65 -6.56
N VAL A 1042 34.07 19.69 -7.35
CA VAL A 1042 33.84 19.61 -8.81
C VAL A 1042 32.62 18.77 -9.18
N ILE A 1043 32.29 17.75 -8.38
CA ILE A 1043 31.13 16.88 -8.67
C ILE A 1043 29.79 17.57 -8.34
N SER A 1044 29.78 18.57 -7.44
CA SER A 1044 28.54 19.24 -6.99
C SER A 1044 27.95 20.29 -7.95
N THR A 1045 28.59 20.59 -9.10
CA THR A 1045 28.26 21.80 -9.90
C THR A 1045 27.46 21.58 -11.19
N ASN A 1046 27.09 20.34 -11.56
CA ASN A 1046 26.39 20.08 -12.83
C ASN A 1046 24.85 20.08 -12.77
N TRP A 1047 24.23 20.15 -11.59
CA TRP A 1047 22.77 20.29 -11.42
C TRP A 1047 22.29 21.75 -11.63
N GLY A 1048 22.73 22.35 -12.75
CA GLY A 1048 22.42 23.74 -13.13
C GLY A 1048 22.07 23.94 -14.61
N ARG A 1049 21.87 22.84 -15.37
CA ARG A 1049 21.49 22.86 -16.79
C ARG A 1049 20.46 21.77 -17.13
N ALA A 1050 19.30 21.85 -16.48
CA ALA A 1050 18.09 21.08 -16.84
C ALA A 1050 16.88 21.99 -17.15
N TYR A 1051 17.09 23.29 -17.29
CA TYR A 1051 16.12 24.25 -17.81
C TYR A 1051 16.69 24.90 -19.07
N GLY A 1052 16.01 24.72 -20.19
CA GLY A 1052 16.48 25.15 -21.51
C GLY A 1052 15.48 24.86 -22.61
N GLY A 1053 14.43 25.69 -22.71
CA GLY A 1053 13.56 25.72 -23.88
C GLY A 1053 14.32 26.15 -25.15
N PRO A 1054 13.75 25.91 -26.34
CA PRO A 1054 14.43 26.14 -27.61
C PRO A 1054 14.78 27.63 -27.86
N ARG A 1055 15.83 27.81 -28.66
CA ARG A 1055 16.54 29.07 -28.93
C ARG A 1055 15.65 30.25 -29.34
N SER A 1056 15.94 31.42 -28.77
CA SER A 1056 15.89 32.70 -29.49
C SER A 1056 17.25 33.41 -29.33
N VAL A 1057 17.67 34.20 -30.31
CA VAL A 1057 19.04 34.72 -30.43
C VAL A 1057 19.04 36.21 -30.77
N ARG A 1058 19.54 37.07 -29.86
CA ARG A 1058 20.37 38.29 -30.09
C ARG A 1058 20.43 39.20 -28.85
N HIS A 1059 21.57 39.89 -28.69
CA HIS A 1059 21.89 40.90 -27.63
C HIS A 1059 21.92 40.35 -26.18
N ARG A 1060 22.74 40.86 -25.25
CA ARG A 1060 23.79 41.92 -25.31
C ARG A 1060 25.01 41.52 -24.45
N HIS A 1061 26.15 42.18 -24.64
CA HIS A 1061 27.39 41.94 -23.88
C HIS A 1061 27.51 42.81 -22.61
N HIS A 1062 28.42 42.39 -21.73
CA HIS A 1062 29.17 43.19 -20.73
C HIS A 1062 28.55 43.49 -19.34
N ILE A 1063 29.46 43.78 -18.39
CA ILE A 1063 29.28 44.13 -16.95
C ILE A 1063 29.09 42.91 -16.00
N LEU A 1064 29.55 43.06 -14.74
CA LEU A 1064 29.59 42.09 -13.62
C LEU A 1064 30.56 40.89 -13.70
N ALA A 1065 31.86 41.15 -13.85
CA ALA A 1065 32.92 40.13 -13.76
C ALA A 1065 34.06 40.44 -12.77
N LYS A 1066 33.75 40.72 -11.48
CA LYS A 1066 34.70 40.69 -10.32
C LYS A 1066 33.95 40.89 -8.98
N LEU A 1067 33.72 39.80 -8.21
CA LEU A 1067 33.56 39.76 -6.73
C LEU A 1067 33.01 38.42 -6.18
N HIS A 1068 32.17 37.70 -6.93
CA HIS A 1068 31.31 36.63 -6.37
C HIS A 1068 31.98 35.29 -5.96
N ARG A 1069 33.27 35.06 -6.26
CA ARG A 1069 33.94 33.76 -5.99
C ARG A 1069 34.27 33.49 -4.52
N GLY A 1070 34.40 34.53 -3.68
CA GLY A 1070 34.68 34.38 -2.24
C GLY A 1070 33.45 33.96 -1.43
N ARG A 1071 32.39 34.77 -1.47
CA ARG A 1071 31.19 34.60 -0.63
C ARG A 1071 30.51 33.23 -0.79
N ARG A 1072 30.43 32.69 -2.03
CA ARG A 1072 29.86 31.34 -2.24
C ARG A 1072 30.66 30.25 -1.51
N LYS A 1073 32.00 30.29 -1.53
CA LYS A 1073 32.82 29.29 -0.82
C LYS A 1073 32.62 29.33 0.69
N ALA A 1074 32.51 30.51 1.30
CA ALA A 1074 32.24 30.66 2.73
C ALA A 1074 30.87 30.08 3.12
N VAL A 1075 29.81 30.39 2.35
CA VAL A 1075 28.46 29.84 2.57
C VAL A 1075 28.43 28.32 2.37
N THR A 1076 29.05 27.78 1.32
CA THR A 1076 29.13 26.32 1.12
C THR A 1076 29.92 25.63 2.23
N LEU A 1077 30.99 26.24 2.75
CA LEU A 1077 31.75 25.68 3.87
C LEU A 1077 30.94 25.70 5.17
N ALA A 1078 30.21 26.78 5.46
CA ALA A 1078 29.31 26.84 6.62
C ALA A 1078 28.16 25.83 6.50
N TYR A 1079 27.58 25.67 5.30
CA TYR A 1079 26.54 24.67 5.03
C TYR A 1079 27.07 23.23 5.19
N TRP A 1080 28.32 22.96 4.79
CA TRP A 1080 28.96 21.66 4.99
C TRP A 1080 29.25 21.37 6.47
N LEU A 1081 29.80 22.34 7.22
CA LEU A 1081 29.99 22.24 8.68
C LEU A 1081 28.67 22.02 9.42
N LEU A 1082 27.57 22.62 8.95
CA LEU A 1082 26.22 22.42 9.49
C LEU A 1082 25.63 21.04 9.16
N MET A 1083 26.03 20.40 8.06
CA MET A 1083 25.60 19.03 7.75
C MET A 1083 26.38 17.98 8.56
N GLU A 1084 27.67 18.19 8.81
CA GLU A 1084 28.44 17.37 9.77
C GLU A 1084 27.87 17.49 11.20
N LEU A 1085 27.48 18.70 11.63
CA LEU A 1085 26.87 18.95 12.94
C LEU A 1085 25.55 18.20 13.20
N VAL A 1086 24.86 17.73 12.15
CA VAL A 1086 23.60 16.96 12.25
C VAL A 1086 23.87 15.45 12.36
N LEU A 1087 25.09 14.99 12.05
CA LEU A 1087 25.43 13.56 11.92
C LEU A 1087 26.43 13.04 12.97
N ASP A 1088 27.03 13.91 13.78
CA ASP A 1088 27.98 13.54 14.84
C ASP A 1088 27.71 14.35 16.13
N ALA A 1089 27.19 13.68 17.16
CA ALA A 1089 26.89 14.29 18.46
C ALA A 1089 28.17 14.61 19.28
N HIS A 1090 29.27 13.88 19.08
CA HIS A 1090 30.48 14.01 19.89
C HIS A 1090 31.34 15.22 19.50
N LYS A 1091 31.28 15.68 18.24
CA LYS A 1091 32.11 16.81 17.74
C LYS A 1091 31.49 18.20 17.89
N GLN A 1092 30.25 18.32 18.40
CA GLN A 1092 29.44 19.53 18.29
C GLN A 1092 30.11 20.83 18.78
N ARG A 1093 30.74 20.85 19.97
CA ARG A 1093 31.30 22.08 20.56
C ARG A 1093 32.40 22.71 19.71
N HIS A 1094 33.29 21.92 19.10
CA HIS A 1094 34.41 22.43 18.31
C HIS A 1094 33.95 22.91 16.91
N LEU A 1095 32.98 22.23 16.31
CA LEU A 1095 32.38 22.61 15.03
C LEU A 1095 31.53 23.89 15.14
N LEU A 1096 30.75 24.04 16.22
CA LEU A 1096 29.99 25.28 16.51
C LEU A 1096 30.90 26.50 16.69
N SER A 1097 32.02 26.34 17.41
CA SER A 1097 33.04 27.39 17.54
C SER A 1097 33.59 27.80 16.17
N THR A 1098 33.99 26.82 15.35
CA THR A 1098 34.55 27.04 14.01
C THR A 1098 33.55 27.70 13.05
N ALA A 1099 32.29 27.25 13.05
CA ALA A 1099 31.23 27.83 12.22
C ALA A 1099 30.91 29.28 12.63
N ARG A 1100 30.83 29.56 13.94
CA ARG A 1100 30.63 30.93 14.46
C ARG A 1100 31.81 31.85 14.10
N ALA A 1101 33.04 31.35 14.09
CA ALA A 1101 34.21 32.10 13.61
C ALA A 1101 34.15 32.40 12.10
N VAL A 1102 33.86 31.40 11.26
CA VAL A 1102 33.72 31.58 9.79
C VAL A 1102 32.62 32.58 9.45
N LEU A 1103 31.48 32.55 10.14
CA LEU A 1103 30.39 33.51 9.96
C LEU A 1103 30.77 34.92 10.40
N ARG A 1104 31.41 35.10 11.56
CA ARG A 1104 31.92 36.42 12.01
C ARG A 1104 32.90 37.02 11.00
N CYS A 1105 33.90 36.27 10.54
CA CYS A 1105 34.87 36.74 9.55
C CYS A 1105 34.24 37.04 8.18
N SER A 1106 33.11 36.43 7.84
CA SER A 1106 32.40 36.67 6.58
C SER A 1106 31.52 37.93 6.58
N LEU A 1107 31.13 38.43 7.76
CA LEU A 1107 30.16 39.52 7.95
C LEU A 1107 30.77 40.86 8.39
N TYR A 1108 32.07 40.88 8.68
CA TYR A 1108 32.77 42.04 9.24
C TYR A 1108 32.78 43.37 8.42
N PRO A 1109 32.57 43.43 7.08
CA PRO A 1109 32.55 44.72 6.36
C PRO A 1109 31.19 45.45 6.40
N LEU A 1110 30.25 45.03 7.25
CA LEU A 1110 28.98 45.74 7.48
C LEU A 1110 29.01 46.45 8.84
N GLY A 1111 29.39 47.73 8.84
CA GLY A 1111 29.49 48.58 10.02
C GLY A 1111 28.14 48.98 10.64
N LYS A 1112 27.34 48.01 11.09
CA LYS A 1112 26.17 48.21 11.94
C LYS A 1112 26.18 47.20 13.08
N SER A 1113 26.03 47.68 14.31
CA SER A 1113 25.84 46.81 15.48
C SER A 1113 24.55 46.01 15.31
N LEU A 1114 24.65 44.67 15.39
CA LEU A 1114 23.49 43.79 15.41
C LEU A 1114 23.49 43.05 16.75
N VAL A 1115 22.65 43.50 17.68
CA VAL A 1115 22.41 42.81 18.94
C VAL A 1115 21.55 41.58 18.63
N MET A 1116 22.17 40.41 18.62
CA MET A 1116 21.46 39.13 18.53
C MET A 1116 20.93 38.73 19.92
N PRO A 1117 19.64 38.40 20.08
CA PRO A 1117 19.16 37.69 21.25
C PRO A 1117 19.84 36.32 21.39
N ASN A 1118 20.16 35.91 22.61
CA ASN A 1118 20.75 34.58 22.86
C ASN A 1118 19.67 33.50 22.77
N GLY A 1119 19.78 32.57 21.80
CA GLY A 1119 18.84 31.46 21.69
C GLY A 1119 18.85 30.68 20.36
N LEU A 1120 20.04 30.32 19.84
CA LEU A 1120 20.25 29.41 18.70
C LEU A 1120 21.64 28.74 18.74
#